data_AF-A0A1H4AJ23-F1
#
_entry.id   AF-A0A1H4AJ23-F1
#
_cell.length_a   1.000
_cell.length_b   1.000
_cell.length_c   1.000
_cell.angle_alpha   90.00
_cell.angle_beta   90.00
_cell.angle_gamma   90.00
#
_symmetry.space_group_name_H-M   'P 1'
#
loop_
_entity.id
_entity.type
_entity.pdbx_description
1 polymer ?
#
loop_
_entity_poly.entity_id
_entity_poly.type
_entity_poly.pdbx_seq_one_letter_code
_entity_poly.pdbx_strand_id
1 'polypeptide(L)'
;MEFGVLHASSLKMLLMKRIFLLPTLSLLLSFLTPALIFAQAKKQTINTTISKVTVFTKGAQITRTGNINLGAGNSQVIIPDVSPDLEEKSIQVNGQGDFTLLAVSRQSNFLRQQTKRTEITALETQQEKLKQQLKKEQSNLEVYTEEKNMLIKNQSVSGTNGLKAADLKESLDLQRARLSDILAKMLEINETIEKISKDIRLNKQQLAALHKQDNTATSDIILDVQSKGPVTGKITVSYLVKNAGWFPLYDIRVKDINNPLSLLYKASVYQQCGEDWKDVKLSLSTGSPDDGSTKPTLQPWYIRYYSSIEERNSASRNASAMGPREITGTVQDEQGNPVTGATVKVKGKTYGTVTDANGNYKLQIPAGINNLEFSYIGYDRKELNANDNMTVRLSPSKTALSEVVVVGYASEASASVAPVLEGRVAGLAAKPNVKSFNAAIDIPEAYTPTTVTFDIPTPYSIPPDGKTYNVGIKEMEIPANYQYYAIPKLEKAAFLTAAITDWESLNLLEGEASIFYEGTYIGKTLLDLQSGSDTLQISLGKDKQVIVNRALLKDESKKHFMASKTTFSKGWEISIRNNKQVPINITVQDQLPIKTSSDMEVTKTEYGDALLDNDTKILSWKLNLPPATEQKKQLKYAITYPKGAIVNAE
;
A
#
# COMPACT_ATOMS: atom_id res chain seq x y z
N MET A 1 30.22 -85.66 54.57
CA MET A 1 31.67 -85.92 54.66
C MET A 1 32.02 -86.76 53.44
N GLU A 2 32.98 -86.49 52.57
CA GLU A 2 34.00 -85.48 52.31
C GLU A 2 34.33 -85.68 50.81
N PHE A 3 34.30 -84.65 49.96
CA PHE A 3 35.41 -83.78 49.56
C PHE A 3 36.63 -84.46 48.88
N GLY A 4 36.89 -83.99 47.64
CA GLY A 4 38.23 -83.88 47.04
C GLY A 4 38.85 -85.16 46.49
N VAL A 5 39.77 -85.15 45.53
CA VAL A 5 40.62 -84.06 45.02
C VAL A 5 41.50 -84.63 43.86
N LEU A 6 41.67 -83.84 42.77
CA LEU A 6 42.87 -83.62 41.91
C LEU A 6 43.50 -84.84 41.15
N HIS A 7 44.15 -84.73 39.98
CA HIS A 7 44.57 -83.62 39.12
C HIS A 7 45.02 -84.15 37.73
N ALA A 8 44.89 -83.27 36.70
CA ALA A 8 45.85 -82.96 35.60
C ALA A 8 46.38 -84.11 34.71
N SER A 9 46.57 -84.00 33.39
CA SER A 9 46.81 -82.93 32.42
C SER A 9 47.11 -83.69 31.09
N SER A 10 46.96 -83.25 29.86
CA SER A 10 46.40 -82.06 29.22
C SER A 10 46.31 -82.40 27.72
N LEU A 11 45.27 -81.86 27.08
CA LEU A 11 45.42 -81.02 25.88
C LEU A 11 46.36 -81.51 24.77
N LYS A 12 46.00 -82.59 24.08
CA LYS A 12 46.42 -82.84 22.69
C LYS A 12 45.33 -83.64 22.00
N MET A 13 44.95 -83.20 20.79
CA MET A 13 44.12 -83.93 19.83
C MET A 13 42.61 -83.64 19.84
N LEU A 14 42.21 -82.37 19.69
CA LEU A 14 40.95 -82.02 19.02
C LEU A 14 40.97 -80.61 18.42
N LEU A 15 41.89 -80.37 17.48
CA LEU A 15 41.88 -79.18 16.61
C LEU A 15 42.60 -79.52 15.30
N MET A 16 42.04 -80.47 14.56
CA MET A 16 42.34 -80.69 13.14
C MET A 16 41.02 -80.60 12.37
N LYS A 17 40.99 -79.75 11.33
CA LYS A 17 39.87 -79.37 10.43
C LYS A 17 39.15 -78.06 10.75
N ARG A 18 39.85 -76.94 10.54
CA ARG A 18 39.34 -75.67 9.99
C ARG A 18 40.48 -74.67 10.01
N ILE A 19 41.20 -74.55 8.91
CA ILE A 19 42.10 -73.45 8.50
C ILE A 19 42.84 -74.03 7.29
N PHE A 20 42.33 -73.77 6.08
CA PHE A 20 43.03 -73.80 4.78
C PHE A 20 41.97 -73.65 3.68
N LEU A 21 41.35 -72.47 3.61
CA LEU A 21 40.49 -72.01 2.51
C LEU A 21 40.26 -70.51 2.72
N LEU A 22 41.33 -69.71 2.67
CA LEU A 22 41.20 -68.25 2.87
C LEU A 22 42.28 -67.33 2.23
N PRO A 23 43.05 -67.73 1.19
CA PRO A 23 43.72 -66.70 0.38
C PRO A 23 43.29 -66.63 -1.10
N THR A 24 42.45 -67.53 -1.62
CA THR A 24 42.13 -67.54 -3.08
C THR A 24 40.79 -66.90 -3.46
N LEU A 25 39.96 -66.48 -2.50
CA LEU A 25 38.71 -65.74 -2.76
C LEU A 25 38.86 -64.21 -2.67
N SER A 26 40.02 -63.71 -2.22
CA SER A 26 40.28 -62.26 -2.08
C SER A 26 40.86 -61.62 -3.35
N LEU A 27 41.36 -62.42 -4.30
CA LEU A 27 42.02 -61.91 -5.53
C LEU A 27 41.11 -61.89 -6.76
N LEU A 28 39.90 -62.48 -6.69
CA LEU A 28 38.92 -62.45 -7.79
C LEU A 28 37.71 -61.55 -7.50
N LEU A 29 37.58 -61.04 -6.26
CA LEU A 29 36.57 -60.06 -5.86
C LEU A 29 37.09 -58.60 -5.88
N SER A 30 38.32 -58.40 -6.37
CA SER A 30 38.98 -57.09 -6.51
C SER A 30 38.96 -56.55 -7.94
N PHE A 31 38.35 -57.27 -8.89
CA PHE A 31 38.22 -56.84 -10.29
C PHE A 31 36.78 -56.71 -10.80
N LEU A 32 35.78 -56.81 -9.91
CA LEU A 32 34.36 -56.72 -10.29
C LEU A 32 33.54 -55.86 -9.30
N THR A 33 33.97 -54.63 -9.07
CA THR A 33 33.01 -53.55 -8.85
C THR A 33 33.16 -52.58 -10.01
N PRO A 34 32.25 -52.62 -11.01
CA PRO A 34 32.17 -51.50 -11.93
C PRO A 34 31.92 -50.27 -11.09
N ALA A 35 32.70 -49.23 -11.35
CA ALA A 35 32.46 -47.90 -10.85
C ALA A 35 31.02 -47.50 -11.21
N LEU A 36 30.08 -47.77 -10.30
CA LEU A 36 28.83 -47.04 -10.19
C LEU A 36 29.17 -45.65 -9.68
N ILE A 37 29.95 -44.90 -10.48
CA ILE A 37 29.82 -43.46 -10.52
C ILE A 37 28.44 -43.28 -11.13
N PHE A 38 27.40 -43.30 -10.27
CA PHE A 38 26.18 -42.61 -10.61
C PHE A 38 26.63 -41.23 -11.03
N ALA A 39 26.49 -40.91 -12.33
CA ALA A 39 26.79 -39.61 -12.87
C ALA A 39 25.85 -38.63 -12.16
N GLN A 40 26.29 -38.12 -11.03
CA GLN A 40 25.58 -37.11 -10.26
C GLN A 40 25.53 -35.92 -11.20
N ALA A 41 24.30 -35.54 -11.61
CA ALA A 41 24.11 -34.46 -12.56
C ALA A 41 24.95 -33.25 -12.13
N LYS A 42 25.79 -32.76 -13.03
CA LYS A 42 26.75 -31.70 -12.69
C LYS A 42 25.96 -30.46 -12.31
N LYS A 43 26.09 -30.01 -11.06
CA LYS A 43 25.43 -28.80 -10.58
C LYS A 43 26.20 -27.58 -11.03
N GLN A 44 25.51 -26.62 -11.62
CA GLN A 44 26.08 -25.35 -12.07
C GLN A 44 25.15 -24.22 -11.68
N THR A 45 25.64 -23.30 -10.85
CA THR A 45 24.94 -22.05 -10.57
C THR A 45 25.27 -21.03 -11.66
N ILE A 46 24.26 -20.33 -12.17
CA ILE A 46 24.43 -19.27 -13.16
C ILE A 46 23.95 -17.93 -12.61
N ASN A 47 24.60 -16.86 -13.02
CA ASN A 47 24.13 -15.51 -12.74
C ASN A 47 23.14 -15.08 -13.83
N THR A 48 22.07 -14.42 -13.40
CA THR A 48 21.06 -13.88 -14.30
C THR A 48 20.80 -12.41 -14.00
N THR A 49 20.30 -11.68 -14.99
CA THR A 49 19.90 -10.27 -14.86
C THR A 49 18.43 -10.12 -15.25
N ILE A 50 17.68 -9.35 -14.47
CA ILE A 50 16.30 -8.99 -14.82
C ILE A 50 16.37 -8.02 -16.00
N SER A 51 15.77 -8.42 -17.12
CA SER A 51 15.84 -7.69 -18.39
C SER A 51 14.55 -6.95 -18.73
N LYS A 52 13.41 -7.49 -18.28
CA LYS A 52 12.08 -6.90 -18.45
C LYS A 52 11.21 -7.27 -17.24
N VAL A 53 10.37 -6.34 -16.81
CA VAL A 53 9.30 -6.58 -15.86
C VAL A 53 7.99 -6.11 -16.47
N THR A 54 7.01 -6.99 -16.54
CA THR A 54 5.62 -6.64 -16.89
C THR A 54 4.80 -6.59 -15.61
N VAL A 55 4.38 -5.42 -15.16
CA VAL A 55 3.58 -5.24 -13.96
C VAL A 55 2.10 -5.30 -14.34
N PHE A 56 1.33 -6.13 -13.65
CA PHE A 56 -0.11 -6.24 -13.82
C PHE A 56 -0.84 -5.44 -12.75
N THR A 57 -2.16 -5.28 -12.87
CA THR A 57 -2.98 -4.71 -11.79
C THR A 57 -2.87 -5.53 -10.49
N LYS A 58 -2.55 -6.82 -10.63
CA LYS A 58 -2.21 -7.74 -9.55
C LYS A 58 -1.08 -8.67 -9.96
N GLY A 59 0.07 -8.53 -9.31
CA GLY A 59 1.28 -9.31 -9.58
C GLY A 59 2.18 -8.66 -10.63
N ALA A 60 3.31 -9.30 -10.90
CA ALA A 60 4.20 -8.93 -12.00
C ALA A 60 4.82 -10.17 -12.65
N GLN A 61 5.16 -10.09 -13.92
CA GLN A 61 6.00 -11.06 -14.61
C GLN A 61 7.43 -10.56 -14.64
N ILE A 62 8.35 -11.35 -14.11
CA ILE A 62 9.78 -11.10 -14.17
C ILE A 62 10.36 -11.89 -15.34
N THR A 63 11.12 -11.22 -16.21
CA THR A 63 11.89 -11.88 -17.28
C THR A 63 13.36 -11.60 -17.09
N ARG A 64 14.12 -12.67 -16.86
CA ARG A 64 15.56 -12.64 -16.62
C ARG A 64 16.33 -13.46 -17.63
N THR A 65 17.58 -13.07 -17.88
CA THR A 65 18.44 -13.77 -18.83
C THR A 65 19.81 -14.06 -18.23
N GLY A 66 20.40 -15.19 -18.64
CA GLY A 66 21.75 -15.59 -18.25
C GLY A 66 22.41 -16.43 -19.33
N ASN A 67 23.73 -16.53 -19.27
CA ASN A 67 24.49 -17.42 -20.15
C ASN A 67 24.72 -18.76 -19.45
N ILE A 68 24.69 -19.85 -20.22
CA ILE A 68 24.94 -21.20 -19.71
C ILE A 68 26.07 -21.84 -20.51
N ASN A 69 26.85 -22.68 -19.83
CA ASN A 69 27.92 -23.47 -20.45
C ASN A 69 27.84 -24.89 -19.88
N LEU A 70 27.30 -25.81 -20.69
CA LEU A 70 27.00 -27.18 -20.29
C LEU A 70 28.04 -28.14 -20.88
N GLY A 71 28.46 -29.12 -20.09
CA GLY A 71 29.17 -30.29 -20.60
C GLY A 71 28.21 -31.34 -21.11
N ALA A 72 28.72 -32.33 -21.86
CA ALA A 72 27.94 -33.45 -22.34
C ALA A 72 27.25 -34.22 -21.18
N GLY A 73 26.00 -34.63 -21.39
CA GLY A 73 25.20 -35.38 -20.42
C GLY A 73 24.22 -34.50 -19.63
N ASN A 74 23.75 -35.03 -18.50
CA ASN A 74 22.77 -34.37 -17.65
C ASN A 74 23.45 -33.38 -16.68
N SER A 75 22.93 -32.16 -16.62
CA SER A 75 23.38 -31.11 -15.71
C SER A 75 22.18 -30.49 -15.00
N GLN A 76 22.42 -29.98 -13.80
CA GLN A 76 21.43 -29.24 -13.04
C GLN A 76 21.88 -27.78 -12.97
N VAL A 77 21.15 -26.90 -13.63
CA VAL A 77 21.42 -25.47 -13.67
C VAL A 77 20.57 -24.79 -12.60
N ILE A 78 21.23 -24.03 -11.71
CA ILE A 78 20.61 -23.35 -10.58
C ILE A 78 20.64 -21.84 -10.85
N ILE A 79 19.47 -21.21 -10.84
CA ILE A 79 19.33 -19.76 -10.85
C ILE A 79 18.96 -19.35 -9.42
N PRO A 80 19.91 -18.77 -8.66
CA PRO A 80 19.70 -18.47 -7.26
C PRO A 80 18.97 -17.14 -7.06
N ASP A 81 18.58 -16.88 -5.82
CA ASP A 81 18.16 -15.57 -5.34
C ASP A 81 16.97 -14.99 -6.13
N VAL A 82 16.01 -15.85 -6.49
CA VAL A 82 14.73 -15.47 -7.08
C VAL A 82 13.70 -15.17 -6.00
N SER A 83 12.64 -14.45 -6.38
CA SER A 83 11.54 -14.07 -5.49
C SER A 83 10.96 -15.28 -4.72
N PRO A 84 10.80 -15.19 -3.38
CA PRO A 84 10.01 -16.16 -2.63
C PRO A 84 8.51 -16.13 -2.97
N ASP A 85 8.03 -15.06 -3.59
CA ASP A 85 6.65 -14.90 -4.04
C ASP A 85 6.43 -15.43 -5.46
N LEU A 86 7.44 -16.09 -6.04
CA LEU A 86 7.37 -16.81 -7.30
C LEU A 86 6.23 -17.84 -7.32
N GLU A 87 5.41 -17.76 -8.35
CA GLU A 87 4.41 -18.79 -8.65
C GLU A 87 5.04 -19.92 -9.46
N GLU A 88 5.28 -21.07 -8.83
CA GLU A 88 6.00 -22.20 -9.43
C GLU A 88 5.40 -22.67 -10.76
N LYS A 89 4.08 -22.71 -10.88
CA LYS A 89 3.38 -23.13 -12.12
C LYS A 89 3.48 -22.14 -13.28
N SER A 90 3.98 -20.93 -13.01
CA SER A 90 4.14 -19.88 -14.02
C SER A 90 5.52 -19.86 -14.68
N ILE A 91 6.47 -20.69 -14.21
CA ILE A 91 7.84 -20.66 -14.70
C ILE A 91 7.88 -21.12 -16.15
N GLN A 92 8.37 -20.24 -17.01
CA GLN A 92 8.60 -20.48 -18.42
C GLN A 92 10.09 -20.33 -18.71
N VAL A 93 10.66 -21.31 -19.41
CA VAL A 93 12.10 -21.35 -19.71
C VAL A 93 12.26 -21.48 -21.22
N ASN A 94 13.02 -20.56 -21.80
CA ASN A 94 13.42 -20.62 -23.19
C ASN A 94 14.95 -20.67 -23.28
N GLY A 95 15.46 -21.68 -24.00
CA GLY A 95 16.88 -21.92 -24.17
C GLY A 95 17.30 -21.68 -25.62
N GLN A 96 18.39 -20.94 -25.80
CA GLN A 96 19.08 -20.80 -27.08
C GLN A 96 20.39 -21.59 -27.02
N GLY A 97 20.43 -22.75 -27.67
CA GLY A 97 21.56 -23.67 -27.71
C GLY A 97 21.10 -25.12 -27.94
N ASP A 98 22.02 -26.00 -28.33
CA ASP A 98 21.74 -27.43 -28.56
C ASP A 98 21.69 -28.23 -27.24
N PHE A 99 20.68 -27.95 -26.43
CA PHE A 99 20.37 -28.68 -25.18
C PHE A 99 18.86 -28.83 -25.00
N THR A 100 18.45 -29.87 -24.28
CA THR A 100 17.07 -30.18 -23.96
C THR A 100 16.78 -29.85 -22.50
N LEU A 101 15.70 -29.13 -22.25
CA LEU A 101 15.16 -28.94 -20.90
C LEU A 101 14.32 -30.16 -20.51
N LEU A 102 14.68 -30.81 -19.41
CA LEU A 102 14.01 -32.01 -18.90
C LEU A 102 12.97 -31.66 -17.82
N ALA A 103 13.35 -30.79 -16.88
CA ALA A 103 12.48 -30.40 -15.77
C ALA A 103 12.80 -28.99 -15.25
N VAL A 104 11.79 -28.39 -14.63
CA VAL A 104 11.87 -27.10 -13.93
C VAL A 104 11.23 -27.28 -12.56
N SER A 105 11.92 -26.85 -11.51
CA SER A 105 11.40 -26.89 -10.14
C SER A 105 11.86 -25.70 -9.33
N ARG A 106 11.14 -25.40 -8.24
CA ARG A 106 11.51 -24.38 -7.26
C ARG A 106 12.07 -25.05 -6.01
N GLN A 107 13.16 -24.50 -5.46
CA GLN A 107 13.67 -24.86 -4.14
C GLN A 107 13.74 -23.63 -3.24
N SER A 108 13.14 -23.70 -2.05
CA SER A 108 13.29 -22.65 -1.04
C SER A 108 14.68 -22.69 -0.41
N ASN A 109 15.31 -21.53 -0.25
CA ASN A 109 16.63 -21.38 0.34
C ASN A 109 16.56 -20.51 1.60
N PHE A 110 16.61 -21.17 2.76
CA PHE A 110 16.53 -20.53 4.08
C PHE A 110 17.91 -20.11 4.63
N LEU A 111 19.01 -20.49 3.96
CA LEU A 111 20.38 -20.25 4.41
C LEU A 111 21.00 -19.01 3.76
N ARG A 112 20.53 -18.62 2.57
CA ARG A 112 20.90 -17.36 1.90
C ARG A 112 19.84 -16.30 2.20
N GLN A 113 20.21 -15.34 3.05
CA GLN A 113 19.42 -14.12 3.25
C GLN A 113 19.44 -13.31 1.94
N GLN A 114 18.28 -12.78 1.53
CA GLN A 114 18.21 -11.77 0.45
C GLN A 114 19.30 -10.73 0.67
N THR A 115 19.94 -10.26 -0.41
CA THR A 115 21.02 -9.26 -0.35
C THR A 115 20.65 -8.17 0.65
N LYS A 116 21.34 -8.13 1.80
CA LYS A 116 21.02 -7.21 2.89
C LYS A 116 20.88 -5.80 2.32
N ARG A 117 19.73 -5.16 2.54
CA ARG A 117 19.50 -3.78 2.07
C ARG A 117 20.65 -2.92 2.58
N THR A 118 21.23 -2.12 1.70
CA THR A 118 22.35 -1.20 2.03
C THR A 118 22.01 -0.32 3.24
N GLU A 119 20.73 0.05 3.39
CA GLU A 119 20.19 0.80 4.53
C GLU A 119 20.30 0.04 5.87
N ILE A 120 19.99 -1.26 5.90
CA ILE A 120 20.12 -2.10 7.11
C ILE A 120 21.59 -2.18 7.52
N THR A 121 22.48 -2.46 6.57
CA THR A 121 23.92 -2.55 6.86
C THR A 121 24.50 -1.21 7.35
N ALA A 122 24.05 -0.09 6.77
CA ALA A 122 24.44 1.25 7.22
C ALA A 122 23.96 1.53 8.65
N LEU A 123 22.71 1.20 8.97
CA LEU A 123 22.12 1.39 10.30
C LEU A 123 22.77 0.49 11.35
N GLU A 124 23.05 -0.78 11.03
CA GLU A 124 23.79 -1.72 11.89
C GLU A 124 25.19 -1.16 12.23
N THR A 125 25.90 -0.67 11.21
CA THR A 125 27.23 -0.07 11.37
C THR A 125 27.18 1.19 12.25
N GLN A 126 26.18 2.05 12.04
CA GLN A 126 25.96 3.24 12.85
C GLN A 126 25.61 2.87 14.30
N GLN A 127 24.80 1.84 14.52
CA GLN A 127 24.41 1.38 15.86
C GLN A 127 25.65 0.92 16.64
N GLU A 128 26.56 0.19 16.00
CA GLU A 128 27.78 -0.28 16.64
C GLU A 128 28.70 0.88 17.04
N LYS A 129 28.84 1.88 16.16
CA LYS A 129 29.61 3.10 16.46
C LYS A 129 29.03 3.86 17.66
N LEU A 130 27.70 4.01 17.74
CA LEU A 130 27.04 4.69 18.85
C LEU A 130 27.21 3.92 20.17
N LYS A 131 27.15 2.59 20.16
CA LYS A 131 27.40 1.76 21.36
C LYS A 131 28.83 1.94 21.88
N GLN A 132 29.81 2.03 21.00
CA GLN A 132 31.20 2.29 21.39
C GLN A 132 31.36 3.68 22.02
N GLN A 133 30.70 4.71 21.47
CA GLN A 133 30.70 6.06 22.04
C GLN A 133 30.01 6.09 23.42
N LEU A 134 28.87 5.41 23.56
CA LEU A 134 28.16 5.30 24.84
C LEU A 134 29.06 4.68 25.91
N LYS A 135 29.72 3.57 25.58
CA LYS A 135 30.64 2.89 26.50
C LYS A 135 31.79 3.80 26.93
N LYS A 136 32.35 4.58 26.00
CA LYS A 136 33.41 5.55 26.30
C LYS A 136 32.94 6.60 27.31
N GLU A 137 31.77 7.20 27.09
CA GLU A 137 31.24 8.23 27.98
C GLU A 137 30.85 7.65 29.36
N GLN A 138 30.33 6.42 29.41
CA GLN A 138 30.10 5.72 30.68
C GLN A 138 31.40 5.52 31.46
N SER A 139 32.49 5.13 30.80
CA SER A 139 33.81 5.04 31.44
C SER A 139 34.33 6.40 31.91
N ASN A 140 34.11 7.49 31.15
CA ASN A 140 34.46 8.84 31.59
C ASN A 140 33.68 9.24 32.85
N LEU A 141 32.36 8.96 32.88
CA LEU A 141 31.51 9.24 34.03
C LEU A 141 31.97 8.48 35.29
N GLU A 142 32.40 7.23 35.11
CA GLU A 142 32.95 6.41 36.20
C GLU A 142 34.24 7.01 36.77
N VAL A 143 35.14 7.51 35.92
CA VAL A 143 36.37 8.21 36.36
C VAL A 143 36.04 9.42 37.25
N TYR A 144 35.13 10.29 36.80
CA TYR A 144 34.72 11.46 37.58
C TYR A 144 33.94 11.09 38.85
N THR A 145 33.21 9.98 38.83
CA THR A 145 32.50 9.47 40.00
C THR A 145 33.49 8.99 41.07
N GLU A 146 34.53 8.26 40.69
CA GLU A 146 35.58 7.83 41.61
C GLU A 146 36.40 9.01 42.14
N GLU A 147 36.70 10.00 41.29
CA GLU A 147 37.38 11.22 41.74
C GLU A 147 36.55 11.99 42.78
N LYS A 148 35.25 12.16 42.54
CA LYS A 148 34.32 12.74 43.52
C LYS A 148 34.33 11.97 44.84
N ASN A 149 34.26 10.63 44.76
CA ASN A 149 34.27 9.76 45.94
C ASN A 149 35.57 9.88 46.74
N MET A 150 36.71 10.01 46.06
CA MET A 150 38.02 10.25 46.69
C MET A 150 38.03 11.59 47.46
N LEU A 151 37.53 12.67 46.84
CA LEU A 151 37.46 13.97 47.48
C LEU A 151 36.54 13.97 48.72
N ILE A 152 35.43 13.22 48.68
CA ILE A 152 34.51 13.07 49.81
C ILE A 152 35.15 12.25 50.94
N LYS A 153 35.84 11.15 50.63
CA LYS A 153 36.52 10.32 51.64
C LYS A 153 37.65 11.05 52.35
N ASN A 154 38.29 12.00 51.68
CA ASN A 154 39.39 12.81 52.24
C ASN A 154 38.92 14.03 53.06
N GLN A 155 37.66 14.06 53.52
CA GLN A 155 37.10 15.16 54.33
C GLN A 155 37.50 15.11 55.81
N SER A 156 38.07 14.00 56.31
CA SER A 156 38.55 13.91 57.70
C SER A 156 39.92 14.59 57.85
N VAL A 157 39.93 15.91 58.05
CA VAL A 157 41.17 16.63 58.39
C VAL A 157 41.33 16.61 59.91
N SER A 158 42.06 15.63 60.44
CA SER A 158 42.46 15.59 61.87
C SER A 158 43.98 15.57 61.95
N GLY A 159 44.59 16.74 62.13
CA GLY A 159 46.01 16.87 62.44
C GLY A 159 46.25 16.81 63.95
N THR A 160 47.34 16.17 64.37
CA THR A 160 47.72 15.97 65.79
C THR A 160 48.04 17.25 66.57
N ASN A 161 48.15 18.41 65.89
CA ASN A 161 48.49 19.72 66.50
C ASN A 161 47.41 20.81 66.33
N GLY A 162 46.19 20.43 65.93
CA GLY A 162 45.12 21.40 65.64
C GLY A 162 45.31 22.13 64.30
N LEU A 163 44.21 22.40 63.60
CA LEU A 163 44.22 23.11 62.32
C LEU A 163 44.17 24.61 62.54
N LYS A 164 45.01 25.37 61.83
CA LYS A 164 44.83 26.83 61.72
C LYS A 164 43.62 27.10 60.83
N ALA A 165 42.80 28.08 61.21
CA ALA A 165 41.58 28.43 60.48
C ALA A 165 41.83 28.84 59.01
N ALA A 166 43.01 29.41 58.72
CA ALA A 166 43.40 29.81 57.36
C ALA A 166 43.66 28.60 56.45
N ASP A 167 44.44 27.62 56.91
CA ASP A 167 44.76 26.40 56.15
C ASP A 167 43.51 25.55 55.88
N LEU A 168 42.56 25.55 56.83
CA LEU A 168 41.26 24.90 56.66
C LEU A 168 40.41 25.61 55.59
N LYS A 169 40.39 26.95 55.59
CA LYS A 169 39.64 27.73 54.59
C LYS A 169 40.17 27.48 53.18
N GLU A 170 41.48 27.52 52.98
CA GLU A 170 42.10 27.30 51.66
C GLU A 170 41.83 25.89 51.12
N SER A 171 41.91 24.87 51.99
CA SER A 171 41.55 23.48 51.63
C SER A 171 40.08 23.33 51.24
N LEU A 172 39.16 23.97 51.98
CA LEU A 172 37.73 23.95 51.68
C LEU A 172 37.39 24.68 50.37
N ASP A 173 38.07 25.79 50.08
CA ASP A 173 37.87 26.54 48.84
C ASP A 173 38.40 25.74 47.63
N LEU A 174 39.56 25.09 47.75
CA LEU A 174 40.11 24.19 46.72
C LEU A 174 39.21 22.98 46.47
N GLN A 175 38.72 22.34 47.54
CA GLN A 175 37.78 21.22 47.43
C GLN A 175 36.47 21.64 46.75
N ARG A 176 35.92 22.82 47.11
CA ARG A 176 34.70 23.35 46.48
C ARG A 176 34.91 23.61 44.98
N ALA A 177 36.02 24.22 44.60
CA ALA A 177 36.34 24.48 43.20
C ALA A 177 36.44 23.17 42.40
N ARG A 178 37.23 22.21 42.89
CA ARG A 178 37.40 20.92 42.21
C ARG A 178 36.10 20.12 42.12
N LEU A 179 35.31 20.11 43.20
CA LEU A 179 34.01 19.42 43.20
C LEU A 179 33.04 20.06 42.20
N SER A 180 33.05 21.38 42.07
CA SER A 180 32.22 22.10 41.10
C SER A 180 32.61 21.73 39.66
N ASP A 181 33.91 21.67 39.35
CA ASP A 181 34.41 21.26 38.04
C ASP A 181 34.03 19.81 37.71
N ILE A 182 34.17 18.89 38.67
CA ILE A 182 33.79 17.48 38.51
C ILE A 182 32.29 17.37 38.24
N LEU A 183 31.45 18.06 39.01
CA LEU A 183 30.00 18.03 38.82
C LEU A 183 29.59 18.62 37.46
N ALA A 184 30.24 19.70 37.01
CA ALA A 184 30.03 20.26 35.69
C ALA A 184 30.39 19.25 34.57
N LYS A 185 31.54 18.57 34.69
CA LYS A 185 31.95 17.53 33.73
C LYS A 185 31.03 16.32 33.74
N MET A 186 30.60 15.86 34.91
CA MET A 186 29.62 14.78 35.02
C MET A 186 28.29 15.14 34.37
N LEU A 187 27.83 16.39 34.48
CA LEU A 187 26.61 16.86 33.81
C LEU A 187 26.77 16.83 32.28
N GLU A 188 27.85 17.39 31.74
CA GLU A 188 28.15 17.36 30.30
C GLU A 188 28.21 15.93 29.73
N ILE A 189 28.85 15.01 30.47
CA ILE A 189 28.94 13.60 30.09
C ILE A 189 27.57 12.93 30.13
N ASN A 190 26.75 13.20 31.16
CA ASN A 190 25.40 12.65 31.25
C ASN A 190 24.49 13.13 30.12
N GLU A 191 24.53 14.42 29.76
CA GLU A 191 23.79 14.95 28.60
C GLU A 191 24.21 14.26 27.30
N THR A 192 25.51 13.97 27.15
CA THR A 192 26.05 13.25 25.99
C THR A 192 25.57 11.79 25.98
N ILE A 193 25.59 11.10 27.13
CA ILE A 193 25.08 9.73 27.31
C ILE A 193 23.59 9.67 26.94
N GLU A 194 22.78 10.62 27.40
CA GLU A 194 21.35 10.68 27.08
C GLU A 194 21.11 10.85 25.58
N LYS A 195 21.85 11.75 24.93
CA LYS A 195 21.77 11.96 23.48
C LYS A 195 22.15 10.71 22.70
N ILE A 196 23.28 10.08 23.01
CA ILE A 196 23.73 8.85 22.34
C ILE A 196 22.71 7.72 22.58
N SER A 197 22.18 7.59 23.80
CA SER A 197 21.18 6.57 24.13
C SER A 197 19.87 6.76 23.34
N LYS A 198 19.45 8.02 23.16
CA LYS A 198 18.31 8.37 22.30
C LYS A 198 18.57 7.97 20.84
N ASP A 199 19.76 8.25 20.31
CA ASP A 199 20.13 7.91 18.93
C ASP A 199 20.19 6.39 18.72
N ILE A 200 20.72 5.63 19.68
CA ILE A 200 20.70 4.15 19.68
C ILE A 200 19.26 3.65 19.64
N ARG A 201 18.37 4.23 20.46
CA ARG A 201 16.95 3.84 20.50
C ARG A 201 16.25 4.07 19.16
N LEU A 202 16.45 5.25 18.55
CA LEU A 202 15.87 5.57 17.23
C LEU A 202 16.40 4.65 16.14
N ASN A 203 17.71 4.40 16.11
CA ASN A 203 18.31 3.48 15.15
C ASN A 203 17.79 2.05 15.34
N LYS A 204 17.64 1.57 16.58
CA LYS A 204 17.02 0.27 16.90
C LYS A 204 15.56 0.18 16.44
N GLN A 205 14.78 1.26 16.58
CA GLN A 205 13.40 1.30 16.07
C GLN A 205 13.35 1.23 14.54
N GLN A 206 14.25 1.96 13.84
CA GLN A 206 14.37 1.89 12.38
C GLN A 206 14.79 0.50 11.90
N LEU A 207 15.80 -0.11 12.54
CA LEU A 207 16.21 -1.49 12.25
C LEU A 207 15.07 -2.49 12.49
N ALA A 208 14.31 -2.35 13.58
CA ALA A 208 13.16 -3.21 13.86
C ALA A 208 12.06 -3.06 12.80
N ALA A 209 11.80 -1.83 12.32
CA ALA A 209 10.85 -1.59 11.23
C ALA A 209 11.31 -2.24 9.91
N LEU A 210 12.61 -2.18 9.60
CA LEU A 210 13.19 -2.80 8.41
C LEU A 210 13.24 -4.33 8.51
N HIS A 211 13.60 -4.89 9.67
CA HIS A 211 13.71 -6.34 9.90
C HIS A 211 12.33 -7.02 9.99
N LYS A 212 11.29 -6.33 10.45
CA LYS A 212 9.89 -6.84 10.45
C LYS A 212 9.37 -7.09 9.01
N GLN A 213 10.09 -6.58 8.01
CA GLN A 213 9.80 -6.70 6.57
C GLN A 213 10.54 -7.87 5.88
N ASP A 214 11.44 -8.57 6.58
CA ASP A 214 12.26 -9.63 5.98
C ASP A 214 11.57 -10.99 6.06
N ASN A 215 11.02 -11.45 4.92
CA ASN A 215 10.88 -12.87 4.67
C ASN A 215 12.25 -13.36 4.16
N THR A 216 13.06 -13.92 5.05
CA THR A 216 14.50 -14.16 4.81
C THR A 216 14.80 -15.30 3.83
N ALA A 217 13.78 -16.04 3.40
CA ALA A 217 13.95 -17.13 2.45
C ALA A 217 14.01 -16.58 1.01
N THR A 218 15.09 -16.90 0.31
CA THR A 218 15.15 -16.77 -1.15
C THR A 218 14.56 -18.03 -1.79
N SER A 219 14.31 -18.01 -3.09
CA SER A 219 14.03 -19.22 -3.86
C SER A 219 15.05 -19.39 -4.97
N ASP A 220 15.34 -20.64 -5.30
CA ASP A 220 16.19 -21.02 -6.40
C ASP A 220 15.32 -21.71 -7.46
N ILE A 221 15.52 -21.36 -8.74
CA ILE A 221 14.96 -22.11 -9.85
C ILE A 221 15.98 -23.16 -10.29
N ILE A 222 15.56 -24.41 -10.34
CA ILE A 222 16.38 -25.55 -10.69
C ILE A 222 15.91 -26.09 -12.03
N LEU A 223 16.84 -26.16 -12.97
CA LEU A 223 16.62 -26.61 -14.33
C LEU A 223 17.44 -27.87 -14.58
N ASP A 224 16.77 -28.98 -14.83
CA ASP A 224 17.45 -30.20 -15.25
C ASP A 224 17.57 -30.17 -16.78
N VAL A 225 18.80 -30.18 -17.28
CA VAL A 225 19.10 -30.02 -18.70
C VAL A 225 20.00 -31.14 -19.19
N GLN A 226 19.85 -31.51 -20.46
CA GLN A 226 20.68 -32.50 -21.12
C GLN A 226 21.29 -31.93 -22.39
N SER A 227 22.58 -32.18 -22.60
CA SER A 227 23.26 -31.84 -23.86
C SER A 227 24.00 -33.05 -24.42
N LYS A 228 24.11 -33.13 -25.75
CA LYS A 228 24.83 -34.22 -26.43
C LYS A 228 26.35 -34.03 -26.42
N GLY A 229 26.80 -32.78 -26.29
CA GLY A 229 28.20 -32.37 -26.29
C GLY A 229 28.37 -31.04 -25.55
N PRO A 230 29.60 -30.56 -25.34
CA PRO A 230 29.82 -29.24 -24.75
C PRO A 230 29.10 -28.15 -25.54
N VAL A 231 28.24 -27.38 -24.87
CA VAL A 231 27.41 -26.36 -25.51
C VAL A 231 27.38 -25.08 -24.67
N THR A 232 27.52 -23.95 -25.36
CA THR A 232 27.25 -22.63 -24.78
C THR A 232 25.94 -22.13 -25.32
N GLY A 233 25.18 -21.45 -24.46
CA GLY A 233 23.86 -20.98 -24.81
C GLY A 233 23.40 -19.82 -23.94
N LYS A 234 22.25 -19.28 -24.29
CA LYS A 234 21.56 -18.26 -23.50
C LYS A 234 20.26 -18.85 -22.98
N ILE A 235 19.93 -18.54 -21.73
CA ILE A 235 18.66 -18.92 -21.13
C ILE A 235 17.87 -17.68 -20.77
N THR A 236 16.58 -17.72 -21.09
CA THR A 236 15.60 -16.72 -20.68
C THR A 236 14.58 -17.42 -19.82
N VAL A 237 14.40 -16.94 -18.60
CA VAL A 237 13.42 -17.47 -17.65
C VAL A 237 12.43 -16.37 -17.34
N SER A 238 11.14 -16.68 -17.47
CA SER A 238 10.05 -15.78 -17.11
C SER A 238 9.14 -16.44 -16.09
N TYR A 239 8.62 -15.68 -15.14
CA TYR A 239 7.71 -16.19 -14.12
C TYR A 239 6.90 -15.06 -13.48
N LEU A 240 5.76 -15.42 -12.88
CA LEU A 240 4.90 -14.52 -12.13
C LEU A 240 5.33 -14.46 -10.66
N VAL A 241 5.24 -13.26 -10.09
CA VAL A 241 5.43 -12.99 -8.67
C VAL A 241 4.20 -12.32 -8.08
N LYS A 242 3.89 -12.69 -6.83
CA LYS A 242 2.91 -12.00 -6.00
C LYS A 242 3.55 -10.77 -5.33
N ASN A 243 2.74 -10.02 -4.58
CA ASN A 243 3.17 -8.84 -3.82
C ASN A 243 3.83 -7.74 -4.67
N ALA A 244 3.43 -7.66 -5.93
CA ALA A 244 3.70 -6.56 -6.82
C ALA A 244 2.39 -6.15 -7.52
N GLY A 245 2.35 -4.95 -8.08
CA GLY A 245 1.21 -4.52 -8.88
C GLY A 245 1.27 -3.04 -9.21
N TRP A 246 0.26 -2.56 -9.92
CA TRP A 246 0.08 -1.15 -10.16
C TRP A 246 -1.40 -0.76 -10.18
N PHE A 247 -1.67 0.52 -9.96
CA PHE A 247 -3.00 1.10 -10.15
C PHE A 247 -2.90 2.47 -10.85
N PRO A 248 -3.91 2.86 -11.64
CA PRO A 248 -3.91 4.11 -12.38
C PRO A 248 -4.10 5.32 -11.46
N LEU A 249 -3.38 6.40 -11.76
CA LEU A 249 -3.53 7.72 -11.16
C LEU A 249 -3.54 8.79 -12.25
N TYR A 250 -4.37 9.82 -12.07
CA TYR A 250 -4.49 10.91 -13.02
C TYR A 250 -4.23 12.27 -12.38
N ASP A 251 -3.62 13.18 -13.13
CA ASP A 251 -3.73 14.61 -12.85
C ASP A 251 -4.53 15.27 -13.98
N ILE A 252 -5.63 15.91 -13.63
CA ILE A 252 -6.49 16.66 -14.53
C ILE A 252 -6.25 18.13 -14.29
N ARG A 253 -5.81 18.86 -15.31
CA ARG A 253 -5.54 20.29 -15.23
C ARG A 253 -6.41 21.04 -16.23
N VAL A 254 -7.16 22.00 -15.73
CA VAL A 254 -7.97 22.91 -16.55
C VAL A 254 -7.47 24.32 -16.31
N LYS A 255 -6.96 24.94 -17.38
CA LYS A 255 -6.48 26.32 -17.32
C LYS A 255 -7.65 27.30 -17.24
N ASP A 256 -8.63 27.13 -18.12
CA ASP A 256 -9.90 27.85 -18.17
C ASP A 256 -10.90 27.04 -19.02
N ILE A 257 -12.16 27.47 -19.03
CA ILE A 257 -13.27 26.75 -19.70
C ILE A 257 -13.27 26.85 -21.23
N ASN A 258 -12.33 27.57 -21.86
CA ASN A 258 -12.24 27.70 -23.31
C ASN A 258 -11.09 26.88 -23.90
N ASN A 259 -10.26 26.27 -23.04
CA ASN A 259 -9.14 25.44 -23.43
C ASN A 259 -9.46 23.96 -23.16
N PRO A 260 -8.84 23.02 -23.90
CA PRO A 260 -8.95 21.60 -23.58
C PRO A 260 -8.46 21.30 -22.15
N LEU A 261 -8.91 20.19 -21.58
CA LEU A 261 -8.33 19.69 -20.34
C LEU A 261 -7.01 18.99 -20.66
N SER A 262 -6.03 19.18 -19.79
CA SER A 262 -4.79 18.42 -19.82
C SER A 262 -4.91 17.24 -18.86
N LEU A 263 -4.71 16.02 -19.35
CA LEU A 263 -4.76 14.79 -18.56
C LEU A 263 -3.38 14.13 -18.56
N LEU A 264 -2.78 14.05 -17.38
CA LEU A 264 -1.56 13.27 -17.14
C LEU A 264 -1.95 11.90 -16.54
N TYR A 265 -1.81 10.85 -17.34
CA TYR A 265 -2.03 9.47 -16.93
C TYR A 265 -0.73 8.86 -16.38
N LYS A 266 -0.80 8.33 -15.15
CA LYS A 266 0.31 7.71 -14.42
C LYS A 266 -0.10 6.32 -13.91
N ALA A 267 0.89 5.47 -13.70
CA ALA A 267 0.77 4.28 -12.87
C ALA A 267 1.47 4.48 -11.54
N SER A 268 0.81 4.10 -10.45
CA SER A 268 1.42 3.91 -9.15
C SER A 268 1.86 2.45 -9.03
N VAL A 269 3.14 2.20 -9.25
CA VAL A 269 3.76 0.87 -9.26
C VAL A 269 4.31 0.56 -7.88
N TYR A 270 4.06 -0.62 -7.35
CA TYR A 270 4.64 -1.08 -6.08
C TYR A 270 5.14 -2.52 -6.21
N GLN A 271 6.15 -2.87 -5.42
CA GLN A 271 6.60 -4.25 -5.31
C GLN A 271 7.27 -4.54 -3.97
N GLN A 272 7.07 -5.77 -3.51
CA GLN A 272 7.73 -6.38 -2.37
C GLN A 272 7.94 -7.87 -2.63
N CYS A 273 8.18 -8.22 -3.90
CA CYS A 273 8.42 -9.60 -4.29
C CYS A 273 9.80 -10.10 -3.86
N GLY A 274 10.63 -9.23 -3.25
CA GLY A 274 11.94 -9.61 -2.73
C GLY A 274 13.08 -9.60 -3.75
N GLU A 275 12.82 -9.05 -4.94
CA GLU A 275 13.85 -8.83 -5.97
C GLU A 275 14.05 -7.34 -6.20
N ASP A 276 15.29 -6.91 -6.37
CA ASP A 276 15.60 -5.53 -6.76
C ASP A 276 15.47 -5.36 -8.27
N TRP A 277 14.48 -4.57 -8.70
CA TRP A 277 14.31 -4.25 -10.12
C TRP A 277 15.16 -3.04 -10.41
N LYS A 278 16.41 -3.25 -10.83
CA LYS A 278 17.35 -2.16 -11.12
C LYS A 278 17.50 -1.95 -12.63
N ASP A 279 17.19 -0.74 -13.08
CA ASP A 279 17.29 -0.29 -14.48
C ASP A 279 16.65 -1.26 -15.48
N VAL A 280 15.45 -1.75 -15.15
CA VAL A 280 14.72 -2.75 -15.94
C VAL A 280 13.83 -2.09 -16.98
N LYS A 281 13.59 -2.78 -18.11
CA LYS A 281 12.53 -2.40 -19.05
C LYS A 281 11.18 -2.68 -18.41
N LEU A 282 10.42 -1.64 -18.09
CA LEU A 282 9.13 -1.76 -17.44
C LEU A 282 8.01 -1.78 -18.49
N SER A 283 7.03 -2.66 -18.29
CA SER A 283 5.82 -2.74 -19.09
C SER A 283 4.64 -2.81 -18.13
N LEU A 284 3.57 -2.07 -18.39
CA LEU A 284 2.38 -2.03 -17.52
C LEU A 284 1.21 -2.65 -18.27
N SER A 285 0.61 -3.68 -17.71
CA SER A 285 -0.53 -4.37 -18.31
C SER A 285 -1.79 -4.17 -17.47
N THR A 286 -2.90 -3.89 -18.16
CA THR A 286 -4.21 -3.68 -17.53
C THR A 286 -4.91 -4.98 -17.15
N GLY A 287 -4.46 -6.12 -17.69
CA GLY A 287 -4.95 -7.44 -17.30
C GLY A 287 -4.23 -7.97 -16.06
N SER A 288 -4.84 -8.95 -15.39
CA SER A 288 -4.17 -9.76 -14.38
C SER A 288 -4.25 -11.25 -14.76
N PRO A 289 -3.13 -12.00 -14.74
CA PRO A 289 -3.12 -13.44 -15.04
C PRO A 289 -4.03 -14.28 -14.12
N ASP A 290 -4.36 -13.75 -12.94
CA ASP A 290 -5.21 -14.37 -11.93
C ASP A 290 -6.72 -14.12 -12.15
N ASP A 291 -7.09 -13.31 -13.14
CA ASP A 291 -8.47 -12.91 -13.36
C ASP A 291 -9.26 -14.08 -13.96
N GLY A 292 -9.88 -14.86 -13.08
CA GLY A 292 -11.07 -15.69 -13.31
C GLY A 292 -11.05 -16.53 -14.59
N SER A 293 -10.27 -17.61 -14.64
CA SER A 293 -10.32 -18.59 -15.74
C SER A 293 -11.62 -19.42 -15.77
N THR A 294 -12.53 -19.22 -14.81
CA THR A 294 -13.78 -19.98 -14.67
C THR A 294 -14.99 -19.06 -14.86
N LYS A 295 -15.81 -19.39 -15.87
CA LYS A 295 -17.11 -18.73 -16.08
C LYS A 295 -18.01 -18.97 -14.85
N PRO A 296 -18.55 -17.94 -14.20
CA PRO A 296 -19.52 -18.14 -13.12
C PRO A 296 -20.78 -18.83 -13.67
N THR A 297 -21.38 -19.71 -12.87
CA THR A 297 -22.64 -20.36 -13.22
C THR A 297 -23.80 -19.60 -12.62
N LEU A 298 -24.72 -19.14 -13.47
CA LEU A 298 -25.96 -18.53 -13.02
C LEU A 298 -26.78 -19.60 -12.29
N GLN A 299 -27.01 -19.41 -11.00
CA GLN A 299 -27.89 -20.28 -10.23
C GLN A 299 -29.35 -19.94 -10.56
N PRO A 300 -30.25 -20.92 -10.71
CA PRO A 300 -31.68 -20.65 -10.90
C PRO A 300 -32.22 -19.76 -9.77
N TRP A 301 -32.87 -18.67 -10.14
CA TRP A 301 -33.48 -17.77 -9.17
C TRP A 301 -34.86 -18.30 -8.76
N TYR A 302 -34.93 -18.91 -7.58
CA TYR A 302 -36.20 -19.34 -7.01
C TYR A 302 -36.88 -18.19 -6.28
N ILE A 303 -38.09 -17.83 -6.72
CA ILE A 303 -38.96 -16.91 -6.01
C ILE A 303 -39.49 -17.66 -4.77
N ARG A 304 -39.22 -17.12 -3.58
CA ARG A 304 -39.71 -17.68 -2.30
C ARG A 304 -40.52 -16.64 -1.55
N TYR A 305 -41.55 -17.09 -0.84
CA TYR A 305 -42.26 -16.26 0.12
C TYR A 305 -41.40 -16.09 1.38
N TYR A 306 -41.23 -14.84 1.83
CA TYR A 306 -40.64 -14.56 3.14
C TYR A 306 -41.71 -14.75 4.21
N SER A 307 -41.38 -15.51 5.25
CA SER A 307 -42.29 -15.80 6.37
C SER A 307 -42.49 -14.61 7.31
N SER A 308 -41.59 -13.63 7.27
CA SER A 308 -41.73 -12.36 8.00
C SER A 308 -41.06 -11.17 7.30
N ILE A 309 -41.42 -9.96 7.77
CA ILE A 309 -40.82 -8.70 7.33
C ILE A 309 -39.36 -8.60 7.78
N GLU A 310 -38.97 -9.20 8.92
CA GLU A 310 -37.56 -9.31 9.31
C GLU A 310 -36.75 -10.17 8.34
N GLU A 311 -37.33 -11.29 7.84
CA GLU A 311 -36.68 -12.20 6.88
C GLU A 311 -36.47 -11.51 5.52
N ARG A 312 -37.46 -10.74 5.06
CA ARG A 312 -37.34 -9.91 3.85
C ARG A 312 -36.30 -8.80 4.01
N ASN A 313 -36.28 -8.14 5.17
CA ASN A 313 -35.38 -7.01 5.44
C ASN A 313 -33.94 -7.45 5.70
N SER A 314 -33.70 -8.68 6.14
CA SER A 314 -32.37 -9.28 6.23
C SER A 314 -31.86 -9.75 4.87
N ALA A 315 -32.75 -10.23 3.97
CA ALA A 315 -32.41 -10.52 2.58
C ALA A 315 -32.14 -9.26 1.74
N SER A 316 -32.89 -8.16 1.95
CA SER A 316 -32.76 -6.90 1.18
C SER A 316 -31.61 -6.00 1.66
N ARG A 317 -31.18 -6.11 2.93
CA ARG A 317 -29.97 -5.42 3.44
C ARG A 317 -28.69 -5.85 2.73
N ASN A 318 -28.68 -7.03 2.12
CA ASN A 318 -27.57 -7.49 1.28
C ASN A 318 -27.60 -6.92 -0.15
N ALA A 319 -28.67 -6.22 -0.56
CA ALA A 319 -28.88 -5.74 -1.93
C ALA A 319 -28.89 -4.19 -2.07
N SER A 320 -28.88 -3.44 -0.97
CA SER A 320 -29.17 -1.99 -0.96
C SER A 320 -27.93 -1.16 -0.59
N ALA A 321 -27.06 -0.84 -1.55
CA ALA A 321 -26.01 0.16 -1.38
C ALA A 321 -25.90 1.02 -2.66
N MET A 322 -26.93 1.78 -3.01
CA MET A 322 -26.97 2.57 -4.25
C MET A 322 -26.54 4.03 -4.01
N GLY A 323 -25.29 4.34 -4.38
CA GLY A 323 -24.67 5.66 -4.48
C GLY A 323 -23.14 5.59 -4.32
N PRO A 324 -22.32 6.36 -5.06
CA PRO A 324 -20.92 6.55 -4.74
C PRO A 324 -20.82 7.08 -3.31
N ARG A 325 -20.00 6.44 -2.47
CA ARG A 325 -19.84 6.84 -1.08
C ARG A 325 -18.38 6.87 -0.67
N GLU A 326 -18.08 7.80 0.21
CA GLU A 326 -16.76 8.03 0.74
C GLU A 326 -16.56 7.18 1.98
N ILE A 327 -15.71 6.16 1.88
CA ILE A 327 -15.33 5.35 3.03
C ILE A 327 -14.08 5.92 3.65
N THR A 328 -14.23 6.42 4.87
CA THR A 328 -13.12 6.79 5.75
C THR A 328 -12.92 5.72 6.80
N GLY A 329 -11.69 5.60 7.29
CA GLY A 329 -11.41 4.71 8.41
C GLY A 329 -9.97 4.76 8.85
N THR A 330 -9.63 3.93 9.82
CA THR A 330 -8.26 3.80 10.31
C THR A 330 -7.82 2.34 10.26
N VAL A 331 -6.57 2.11 9.88
CA VAL A 331 -5.95 0.79 9.96
C VAL A 331 -4.99 0.80 11.15
N GLN A 332 -5.14 -0.17 12.04
CA GLN A 332 -4.36 -0.32 13.25
C GLN A 332 -3.79 -1.74 13.35
N ASP A 333 -2.74 -1.90 14.15
CA ASP A 333 -2.25 -3.21 14.54
C ASP A 333 -3.06 -3.79 15.71
N GLU A 334 -2.68 -5.00 16.15
CA GLU A 334 -3.32 -5.68 17.27
C GLU A 334 -3.18 -4.90 18.59
N GLN A 335 -2.12 -4.10 18.72
CA GLN A 335 -1.82 -3.23 19.87
C GLN A 335 -2.53 -1.87 19.80
N GLY A 336 -3.20 -1.55 18.68
CA GLY A 336 -3.92 -0.30 18.45
C GLY A 336 -3.07 0.84 17.87
N ASN A 337 -1.82 0.57 17.47
CA ASN A 337 -0.99 1.58 16.80
C ASN A 337 -1.44 1.77 15.35
N PRO A 338 -1.40 3.00 14.82
CA PRO A 338 -1.74 3.27 13.43
C PRO A 338 -0.77 2.59 12.46
N VAL A 339 -1.33 1.98 11.43
CA VAL A 339 -0.58 1.32 10.37
C VAL A 339 -0.48 2.26 9.17
N THR A 340 0.68 2.91 9.03
CA THR A 340 0.97 3.84 7.94
C THR A 340 1.35 3.10 6.65
N GLY A 341 0.81 3.50 5.49
CA GLY A 341 1.11 2.86 4.21
C GLY A 341 0.40 1.52 3.96
N ALA A 342 -0.60 1.17 4.76
CA ALA A 342 -1.50 0.05 4.47
C ALA A 342 -2.25 0.31 3.17
N THR A 343 -2.27 -0.69 2.29
CA THR A 343 -3.07 -0.65 1.07
C THR A 343 -4.52 -0.99 1.43
N VAL A 344 -5.44 -0.13 1.02
CA VAL A 344 -6.88 -0.32 1.18
C VAL A 344 -7.49 -0.28 -0.21
N LYS A 345 -8.01 -1.40 -0.70
CA LYS A 345 -8.58 -1.49 -2.05
C LYS A 345 -9.93 -2.17 -2.07
N VAL A 346 -10.70 -1.94 -3.10
CA VAL A 346 -11.93 -2.69 -3.36
C VAL A 346 -11.56 -4.06 -3.91
N LYS A 347 -12.15 -5.12 -3.34
CA LYS A 347 -11.89 -6.49 -3.78
C LYS A 347 -12.29 -6.68 -5.25
N GLY A 348 -11.34 -7.17 -6.06
CA GLY A 348 -11.56 -7.47 -7.48
C GLY A 348 -11.70 -6.25 -8.39
N LYS A 349 -11.37 -5.05 -7.89
CA LYS A 349 -11.34 -3.81 -8.67
C LYS A 349 -9.97 -3.12 -8.50
N THR A 350 -9.68 -2.17 -9.37
CA THR A 350 -8.44 -1.37 -9.33
C THR A 350 -8.50 -0.21 -8.34
N TYR A 351 -9.67 0.09 -7.76
CA TYR A 351 -9.83 1.17 -6.78
C TYR A 351 -9.05 0.87 -5.51
N GLY A 352 -8.14 1.77 -5.13
CA GLY A 352 -7.44 1.65 -3.87
C GLY A 352 -6.80 2.96 -3.44
N THR A 353 -6.49 3.03 -2.16
CA THR A 353 -5.79 4.13 -1.50
C THR A 353 -4.77 3.54 -0.53
N VAL A 354 -3.93 4.41 0.03
CA VAL A 354 -3.00 4.05 1.08
C VAL A 354 -3.30 4.84 2.35
N THR A 355 -3.02 4.25 3.51
CA THR A 355 -3.17 4.98 4.77
C THR A 355 -2.10 6.04 4.95
N ASP A 356 -2.48 7.16 5.56
CA ASP A 356 -1.59 8.25 5.95
C ASP A 356 -0.72 7.91 7.18
N ALA A 357 0.10 8.86 7.65
CA ALA A 357 0.97 8.71 8.82
C ALA A 357 0.25 8.42 10.14
N ASN A 358 -1.06 8.67 10.20
CA ASN A 358 -1.92 8.38 11.34
C ASN A 358 -2.75 7.11 11.11
N GLY A 359 -2.46 6.34 10.06
CA GLY A 359 -3.19 5.13 9.70
C GLY A 359 -4.58 5.40 9.12
N ASN A 360 -4.93 6.65 8.83
CA ASN A 360 -6.23 6.98 8.25
C ASN A 360 -6.23 6.69 6.75
N TYR A 361 -7.32 6.15 6.23
CA TYR A 361 -7.55 6.06 4.80
C TYR A 361 -8.85 6.75 4.43
N LYS A 362 -8.92 7.14 3.18
CA LYS A 362 -10.08 7.75 2.56
C LYS A 362 -10.20 7.21 1.14
N LEU A 363 -11.25 6.42 0.90
CA LEU A 363 -11.47 5.70 -0.35
C LEU A 363 -12.89 5.97 -0.84
N GLN A 364 -13.01 6.58 -2.01
CA GLN A 364 -14.28 6.71 -2.70
C GLN A 364 -14.61 5.39 -3.39
N ILE A 365 -15.80 4.85 -3.14
CA ILE A 365 -16.27 3.60 -3.76
C ILE A 365 -17.58 3.84 -4.53
N PRO A 366 -17.74 3.27 -5.73
CA PRO A 366 -19.00 3.34 -6.48
C PRO A 366 -20.17 2.64 -5.78
N ALA A 367 -21.38 2.93 -6.27
CA ALA A 367 -22.61 2.28 -5.83
C ALA A 367 -22.55 0.74 -5.99
N GLY A 368 -22.99 0.00 -4.97
CA GLY A 368 -23.22 -1.44 -5.00
C GLY A 368 -22.04 -2.30 -4.55
N ILE A 369 -20.89 -1.68 -4.28
CA ILE A 369 -19.66 -2.36 -3.88
C ILE A 369 -19.48 -2.25 -2.38
N ASN A 370 -19.32 -3.39 -1.71
CA ASN A 370 -19.24 -3.42 -0.26
C ASN A 370 -18.01 -4.14 0.29
N ASN A 371 -17.06 -4.65 -0.51
CA ASN A 371 -15.97 -5.47 0.05
C ASN A 371 -14.61 -4.78 -0.14
N LEU A 372 -13.98 -4.42 0.98
CA LEU A 372 -12.63 -3.86 1.02
C LEU A 372 -11.63 -4.94 1.40
N GLU A 373 -10.50 -4.95 0.71
CA GLU A 373 -9.31 -5.71 1.03
C GLU A 373 -8.28 -4.77 1.65
N PHE A 374 -7.86 -5.09 2.88
CA PHE A 374 -6.80 -4.43 3.61
C PHE A 374 -5.57 -5.32 3.61
N SER A 375 -4.45 -4.75 3.20
CA SER A 375 -3.17 -5.45 3.25
C SER A 375 -2.08 -4.51 3.74
N TYR A 376 -1.32 -4.99 4.71
CA TYR A 376 -0.10 -4.36 5.16
C TYR A 376 0.91 -5.43 5.54
N ILE A 377 2.17 -5.05 5.51
CA ILE A 377 3.30 -5.96 5.57
C ILE A 377 3.42 -6.58 6.97
N GLY A 378 3.57 -7.91 7.02
CA GLY A 378 3.65 -8.67 8.28
C GLY A 378 2.28 -8.96 8.91
N TYR A 379 1.19 -8.64 8.21
CA TYR A 379 -0.17 -8.92 8.65
C TYR A 379 -0.93 -9.77 7.64
N ASP A 380 -1.88 -10.55 8.13
CA ASP A 380 -2.79 -11.29 7.27
C ASP A 380 -3.69 -10.32 6.48
N ARG A 381 -3.89 -10.61 5.20
CA ARG A 381 -4.86 -9.89 4.37
C ARG A 381 -6.23 -10.02 5.02
N LYS A 382 -6.88 -8.88 5.23
CA LYS A 382 -8.18 -8.81 5.88
C LYS A 382 -9.22 -8.28 4.91
N GLU A 383 -10.28 -9.05 4.72
CA GLU A 383 -11.42 -8.67 3.90
C GLU A 383 -12.58 -8.28 4.81
N LEU A 384 -13.12 -7.08 4.63
CA LEU A 384 -14.23 -6.57 5.43
C LEU A 384 -15.24 -5.86 4.56
N ASN A 385 -16.48 -5.82 5.05
CA ASN A 385 -17.50 -5.02 4.42
C ASN A 385 -17.27 -3.52 4.70
N ALA A 386 -17.41 -2.70 3.65
CA ALA A 386 -17.26 -1.26 3.64
C ALA A 386 -18.33 -0.59 4.52
N ASN A 387 -17.86 0.06 5.58
CA ASN A 387 -18.63 0.85 6.54
C ASN A 387 -17.94 2.19 6.78
N ASP A 388 -18.71 3.24 7.04
CA ASP A 388 -18.17 4.57 7.29
C ASP A 388 -17.43 4.62 8.63
N ASN A 389 -16.27 5.28 8.66
CA ASN A 389 -15.39 5.43 9.84
C ASN A 389 -14.99 4.09 10.49
N MET A 390 -14.72 3.05 9.70
CA MET A 390 -14.35 1.75 10.24
C MET A 390 -12.89 1.73 10.73
N THR A 391 -12.67 1.19 11.94
CA THR A 391 -11.33 0.85 12.44
C THR A 391 -11.03 -0.62 12.13
N VAL A 392 -10.02 -0.84 11.29
CA VAL A 392 -9.57 -2.17 10.88
C VAL A 392 -8.32 -2.53 11.65
N ARG A 393 -8.42 -3.51 12.54
CA ARG A 393 -7.26 -4.13 13.17
C ARG A 393 -6.74 -5.26 12.30
N LEU A 394 -5.50 -5.14 11.84
CA LEU A 394 -4.81 -6.21 11.13
C LEU A 394 -4.18 -7.17 12.14
N SER A 395 -4.27 -8.47 11.86
CA SER A 395 -3.65 -9.51 12.68
C SER A 395 -2.27 -9.85 12.13
N PRO A 396 -1.21 -9.93 12.96
CA PRO A 396 0.10 -10.36 12.52
C PRO A 396 0.01 -11.74 11.88
N SER A 397 0.62 -11.93 10.72
CA SER A 397 0.58 -13.22 10.03
C SER A 397 1.43 -14.24 10.79
N LYS A 398 0.82 -15.33 11.26
CA LYS A 398 1.47 -16.35 12.12
C LYS A 398 2.51 -17.23 11.42
N THR A 399 2.86 -16.95 10.17
CA THR A 399 3.98 -17.63 9.50
C THR A 399 5.34 -17.10 9.95
N ALA A 400 5.39 -16.12 10.86
CA ALA A 400 6.61 -15.77 11.55
C ALA A 400 6.33 -15.63 13.06
N LEU A 401 7.11 -16.40 13.82
CA LEU A 401 7.76 -16.04 15.10
C LEU A 401 7.46 -16.97 16.27
N SER A 402 8.49 -17.73 16.64
CA SER A 402 8.77 -18.00 18.05
C SER A 402 9.61 -16.83 18.59
N GLU A 403 9.07 -16.16 19.62
CA GLU A 403 9.62 -16.22 20.98
C GLU A 403 9.77 -14.87 21.74
N VAL A 404 9.23 -14.97 22.97
CA VAL A 404 9.44 -14.25 24.24
C VAL A 404 8.98 -12.80 24.39
N VAL A 405 8.02 -12.72 25.31
CA VAL A 405 7.31 -11.60 25.93
C VAL A 405 8.13 -10.99 27.06
N VAL A 406 8.16 -9.64 27.19
CA VAL A 406 8.15 -8.96 28.50
C VAL A 406 7.37 -7.63 28.40
N VAL A 407 6.37 -7.51 29.27
CA VAL A 407 5.54 -6.36 29.69
C VAL A 407 6.40 -5.17 30.18
N GLY A 408 6.11 -3.88 30.10
CA GLY A 408 4.90 -3.07 29.92
C GLY A 408 5.07 -1.82 30.83
N TYR A 409 4.77 -0.61 30.36
CA TYR A 409 4.19 0.52 31.12
C TYR A 409 3.94 1.69 30.16
N ALA A 410 2.74 2.28 30.27
CA ALA A 410 2.27 3.42 29.48
C ALA A 410 2.24 4.70 30.33
N SER A 411 2.52 5.85 29.72
CA SER A 411 1.80 7.12 29.98
C SER A 411 2.10 8.18 28.90
N GLU A 412 1.05 8.50 28.14
CA GLU A 412 0.54 9.79 27.61
C GLU A 412 1.46 10.88 26.98
N ALA A 413 1.21 11.07 25.68
CA ALA A 413 0.85 12.32 24.97
C ALA A 413 1.75 13.58 25.01
N SER A 414 2.33 13.94 23.85
CA SER A 414 1.89 15.07 23.00
C SER A 414 3.01 15.74 22.18
N ALA A 415 2.58 16.24 21.01
CA ALA A 415 3.12 17.37 20.25
C ALA A 415 4.30 17.15 19.29
N SER A 416 3.91 17.12 18.02
CA SER A 416 4.61 17.56 16.81
C SER A 416 5.59 18.73 17.01
N VAL A 417 6.84 18.56 16.58
CA VAL A 417 7.65 19.64 15.97
C VAL A 417 8.63 19.00 14.97
N ALA A 418 8.48 19.35 13.68
CA ALA A 418 9.50 19.10 12.67
C ALA A 418 10.68 20.07 12.91
N PRO A 419 11.94 19.62 12.95
CA PRO A 419 13.06 20.55 12.93
C PRO A 419 13.32 20.97 11.48
N VAL A 420 12.92 22.20 11.18
CA VAL A 420 13.54 23.01 10.13
C VAL A 420 15.03 23.14 10.47
N LEU A 421 15.89 22.51 9.69
CA LEU A 421 17.33 22.75 9.73
C LEU A 421 17.67 23.85 8.72
N GLU A 422 17.60 25.10 9.16
CA GLU A 422 18.26 26.21 8.49
C GLU A 422 19.74 26.26 8.94
N GLY A 423 20.60 25.63 8.16
CA GLY A 423 22.05 25.82 8.24
C GLY A 423 22.52 26.66 7.05
N ARG A 424 22.80 27.95 7.28
CA ARG A 424 23.45 28.82 6.30
C ARG A 424 24.90 28.39 6.11
N VAL A 425 25.22 27.82 4.95
CA VAL A 425 26.58 27.80 4.40
C VAL A 425 26.61 28.70 3.18
N ALA A 426 27.44 29.74 3.25
CA ALA A 426 27.69 30.66 2.15
C ALA A 426 28.51 29.96 1.06
N GLY A 427 28.02 30.06 -0.18
CA GLY A 427 28.84 29.82 -1.36
C GLY A 427 28.92 28.36 -1.82
N LEU A 428 27.81 27.79 -2.27
CA LEU A 428 27.74 26.77 -3.32
C LEU A 428 26.29 26.72 -3.81
N ALA A 429 26.00 27.40 -4.92
CA ALA A 429 24.71 27.33 -5.58
C ALA A 429 24.55 25.96 -6.27
N ALA A 430 24.21 24.92 -5.50
CA ALA A 430 23.67 23.70 -6.07
C ALA A 430 22.25 24.00 -6.52
N LYS A 431 22.07 24.34 -7.81
CA LYS A 431 20.76 24.25 -8.46
C LYS A 431 20.31 22.80 -8.30
N PRO A 432 19.20 22.50 -7.60
CA PRO A 432 18.61 21.18 -7.69
C PRO A 432 18.08 21.09 -9.12
N ASN A 433 18.86 20.46 -10.00
CA ASN A 433 18.39 20.10 -11.33
C ASN A 433 17.45 18.90 -11.15
N VAL A 434 16.28 19.16 -10.56
CA VAL A 434 15.12 18.30 -10.75
C VAL A 434 14.79 18.46 -12.21
N LYS A 435 15.31 17.56 -13.05
CA LYS A 435 14.79 17.39 -14.40
C LYS A 435 13.32 17.03 -14.23
N SER A 436 12.46 18.03 -14.37
CA SER A 436 11.10 17.82 -14.81
C SER A 436 11.21 17.07 -16.13
N PHE A 437 10.87 15.79 -16.10
CA PHE A 437 10.64 15.02 -17.31
C PHE A 437 9.25 15.41 -17.83
N ASN A 438 9.13 16.64 -18.33
CA ASN A 438 7.99 17.10 -19.13
C ASN A 438 8.38 17.07 -20.61
N ALA A 439 8.84 15.91 -21.07
CA ALA A 439 8.80 15.57 -22.47
C ALA A 439 7.78 14.45 -22.58
N ALA A 440 6.68 14.68 -23.30
CA ALA A 440 5.76 13.62 -23.70
C ALA A 440 6.59 12.58 -24.45
N ILE A 441 6.86 11.44 -23.82
CA ILE A 441 7.47 10.31 -24.49
C ILE A 441 6.32 9.47 -24.99
N ASP A 442 6.18 9.34 -26.31
CA ASP A 442 5.21 8.43 -26.91
C ASP A 442 5.55 7.00 -26.46
N ILE A 443 4.70 6.47 -25.58
CA ILE A 443 4.80 5.11 -25.08
C ILE A 443 4.11 4.20 -26.09
N PRO A 444 4.78 3.18 -26.66
CA PRO A 444 4.15 2.21 -27.53
C PRO A 444 3.02 1.49 -26.79
N GLU A 445 1.80 1.63 -27.29
CA GLU A 445 0.62 0.90 -26.82
C GLU A 445 0.46 -0.37 -27.67
N ALA A 446 0.47 -1.54 -27.02
CA ALA A 446 0.16 -2.81 -27.67
C ALA A 446 -1.23 -3.27 -27.23
N TYR A 447 -2.18 -3.26 -28.15
CA TYR A 447 -3.52 -3.77 -27.91
C TYR A 447 -3.57 -5.27 -28.17
N THR A 448 -4.01 -6.03 -27.18
CA THR A 448 -4.53 -7.39 -27.39
C THR A 448 -6.02 -7.39 -27.09
N PRO A 449 -6.82 -8.34 -27.62
CA PRO A 449 -8.28 -8.30 -27.50
C PRO A 449 -8.85 -8.19 -26.07
N THR A 450 -8.04 -8.45 -25.04
CA THR A 450 -8.46 -8.46 -23.63
C THR A 450 -7.60 -7.60 -22.71
N THR A 451 -6.46 -7.05 -23.17
CA THR A 451 -5.57 -6.23 -22.33
C THR A 451 -4.87 -5.14 -23.14
N VAL A 452 -4.60 -4.02 -22.46
CA VAL A 452 -3.74 -2.95 -22.96
C VAL A 452 -2.40 -3.06 -22.26
N THR A 453 -1.30 -2.95 -23.02
CA THR A 453 0.05 -2.94 -22.48
C THR A 453 0.77 -1.64 -22.85
N PHE A 454 1.35 -0.99 -21.85
CA PHE A 454 2.14 0.24 -21.97
C PHE A 454 3.63 -0.09 -21.77
N ASP A 455 4.43 -0.05 -22.85
CA ASP A 455 5.86 -0.33 -22.76
C ASP A 455 6.65 0.93 -22.42
N ILE A 456 7.06 1.07 -21.16
CA ILE A 456 7.74 2.27 -20.66
C ILE A 456 9.13 2.39 -21.30
N PRO A 457 9.40 3.47 -22.05
CA PRO A 457 10.59 3.58 -22.89
C PRO A 457 11.88 3.77 -22.11
N THR A 458 11.81 4.43 -20.95
CA THR A 458 12.96 4.63 -20.06
C THR A 458 13.07 3.50 -19.05
N PRO A 459 14.26 2.92 -18.84
CA PRO A 459 14.47 1.96 -17.76
C PRO A 459 14.12 2.55 -16.39
N TYR A 460 13.52 1.74 -15.53
CA TYR A 460 13.12 2.14 -14.17
C TYR A 460 13.78 1.26 -13.11
N SER A 461 14.04 1.86 -11.96
CA SER A 461 14.48 1.15 -10.75
C SER A 461 13.38 1.17 -9.69
N ILE A 462 12.89 -0.01 -9.27
CA ILE A 462 11.81 -0.18 -8.28
C ILE A 462 12.28 -1.18 -7.19
N PRO A 463 12.70 -0.71 -6.01
CA PRO A 463 13.19 -1.57 -4.94
C PRO A 463 12.06 -2.35 -4.24
N PRO A 464 12.36 -3.47 -3.55
CA PRO A 464 11.36 -4.33 -2.90
C PRO A 464 10.98 -3.80 -1.51
N ASP A 465 10.65 -2.51 -1.43
CA ASP A 465 10.37 -1.82 -0.17
C ASP A 465 8.87 -1.65 0.12
N GLY A 466 8.00 -2.09 -0.80
CA GLY A 466 6.55 -1.97 -0.70
C GLY A 466 6.02 -0.55 -0.89
N LYS A 467 6.87 0.44 -1.20
CA LYS A 467 6.42 1.80 -1.49
C LYS A 467 5.91 1.89 -2.93
N THR A 468 5.13 2.95 -3.16
CA THR A 468 4.62 3.27 -4.49
C THR A 468 5.54 4.24 -5.23
N TYR A 469 5.71 3.97 -6.52
CA TYR A 469 6.53 4.75 -7.43
C TYR A 469 5.66 5.15 -8.63
N ASN A 470 5.55 6.46 -8.85
CA ASN A 470 4.74 6.98 -9.95
C ASN A 470 5.53 6.93 -11.26
N VAL A 471 4.98 6.23 -12.25
CA VAL A 471 5.50 6.12 -13.60
C VAL A 471 4.52 6.82 -14.55
N GLY A 472 5.02 7.80 -15.32
CA GLY A 472 4.19 8.46 -16.33
C GLY A 472 3.85 7.50 -17.47
N ILE A 473 2.59 7.47 -17.88
CA ILE A 473 2.11 6.67 -19.02
C ILE A 473 1.92 7.58 -20.23
N LYS A 474 1.09 8.61 -20.09
CA LYS A 474 0.69 9.45 -21.23
C LYS A 474 0.25 10.82 -20.76
N GLU A 475 0.50 11.84 -21.57
CA GLU A 475 -0.03 13.18 -21.39
C GLU A 475 -0.88 13.52 -22.61
N MET A 476 -2.10 14.01 -22.40
CA MET A 476 -3.08 14.24 -23.47
C MET A 476 -3.80 15.56 -23.25
N GLU A 477 -4.06 16.28 -24.33
CA GLU A 477 -4.99 17.41 -24.36
C GLU A 477 -6.33 16.92 -24.91
N ILE A 478 -7.36 16.97 -24.07
CA ILE A 478 -8.67 16.38 -24.35
C ILE A 478 -9.70 17.51 -24.48
N PRO A 479 -10.37 17.65 -25.63
CA PRO A 479 -11.51 18.55 -25.77
C PRO A 479 -12.60 18.17 -24.77
N ALA A 480 -13.06 19.15 -23.99
CA ALA A 480 -14.10 18.96 -23.00
C ALA A 480 -15.13 20.08 -23.07
N ASN A 481 -16.40 19.72 -22.89
CA ASN A 481 -17.49 20.68 -22.74
C ASN A 481 -17.69 20.99 -21.26
N TYR A 482 -17.45 22.24 -20.87
CA TYR A 482 -17.58 22.66 -19.48
C TYR A 482 -18.98 23.19 -19.18
N GLN A 483 -19.55 22.74 -18.07
CA GLN A 483 -20.89 23.17 -17.64
C GLN A 483 -20.96 23.29 -16.12
N TYR A 484 -21.72 24.28 -15.65
CA TYR A 484 -22.02 24.38 -14.23
C TYR A 484 -23.28 23.57 -13.90
N TYR A 485 -23.26 22.89 -12.75
CA TYR A 485 -24.39 22.17 -12.18
C TYR A 485 -24.62 22.59 -10.73
N ALA A 486 -25.88 22.69 -10.32
CA ALA A 486 -26.25 22.92 -8.93
C ALA A 486 -27.45 22.07 -8.52
N ILE A 487 -27.35 21.40 -7.37
CA ILE A 487 -28.45 20.62 -6.77
C ILE A 487 -28.66 21.13 -5.34
N PRO A 488 -29.30 22.30 -5.17
CA PRO A 488 -29.31 23.05 -3.90
C PRO A 488 -29.98 22.31 -2.74
N LYS A 489 -30.81 21.30 -3.06
CA LYS A 489 -31.45 20.39 -2.09
C LYS A 489 -30.44 19.46 -1.42
N LEU A 490 -29.41 19.01 -2.15
CA LEU A 490 -28.34 18.16 -1.62
C LEU A 490 -27.20 19.02 -1.08
N GLU A 491 -26.76 19.99 -1.88
CA GLU A 491 -25.72 20.91 -1.50
C GLU A 491 -25.92 22.29 -2.14
N LYS A 492 -25.85 23.34 -1.32
CA LYS A 492 -26.00 24.74 -1.72
C LYS A 492 -24.71 25.28 -2.36
N ALA A 493 -24.26 24.66 -3.44
CA ALA A 493 -23.07 25.05 -4.19
C ALA A 493 -23.28 24.80 -5.69
N ALA A 494 -22.54 25.56 -6.50
CA ALA A 494 -22.37 25.26 -7.92
C ALA A 494 -21.07 24.46 -8.13
N PHE A 495 -21.16 23.45 -8.97
CA PHE A 495 -20.06 22.56 -9.36
C PHE A 495 -19.75 22.80 -10.83
N LEU A 496 -18.46 22.92 -11.16
CA LEU A 496 -18.01 22.89 -12.53
C LEU A 496 -17.81 21.43 -12.94
N THR A 497 -18.33 21.02 -14.09
CA THR A 497 -18.10 19.69 -14.65
C THR A 497 -17.50 19.79 -16.05
N ALA A 498 -16.70 18.80 -16.42
CA ALA A 498 -16.20 18.59 -17.76
C ALA A 498 -16.86 17.35 -18.36
N ALA A 499 -17.42 17.50 -19.55
CA ALA A 499 -18.05 16.44 -20.31
C ALA A 499 -17.18 16.06 -21.51
N ILE A 500 -16.79 14.78 -21.59
CA ILE A 500 -15.91 14.23 -22.64
C ILE A 500 -16.70 13.16 -23.41
N THR A 501 -16.97 13.38 -24.69
CA THR A 501 -17.85 12.53 -25.51
C THR A 501 -17.13 11.41 -26.26
N ASP A 502 -15.82 11.50 -26.44
CA ASP A 502 -15.00 10.47 -27.11
C ASP A 502 -13.96 9.94 -26.12
N TRP A 503 -14.44 9.49 -24.97
CA TRP A 503 -13.56 9.05 -23.88
C TRP A 503 -13.08 7.60 -24.06
N GLU A 504 -13.83 6.78 -24.81
CA GLU A 504 -13.51 5.36 -25.03
C GLU A 504 -12.20 5.18 -25.82
N SER A 505 -11.93 6.08 -26.76
CA SER A 505 -10.68 6.08 -27.56
C SER A 505 -9.43 6.42 -26.75
N LEU A 506 -9.61 6.95 -25.53
CA LEU A 506 -8.51 7.35 -24.65
C LEU A 506 -7.90 6.18 -23.87
N ASN A 507 -8.49 4.97 -23.93
CA ASN A 507 -8.03 3.77 -23.23
C ASN A 507 -7.79 3.99 -21.72
N LEU A 508 -8.61 4.84 -21.09
CA LEU A 508 -8.48 5.14 -19.67
C LEU A 508 -8.90 3.93 -18.83
N LEU A 509 -8.28 3.81 -17.66
CA LEU A 509 -8.72 2.91 -16.61
C LEU A 509 -9.40 3.68 -15.49
N GLU A 510 -10.27 2.99 -14.77
CA GLU A 510 -10.84 3.55 -13.55
C GLU A 510 -9.76 3.79 -12.48
N GLY A 511 -9.72 5.01 -11.96
CA GLY A 511 -8.70 5.43 -11.00
C GLY A 511 -8.97 6.79 -10.38
N GLU A 512 -8.18 7.12 -9.37
CA GLU A 512 -8.24 8.42 -8.70
C GLU A 512 -7.60 9.51 -9.57
N ALA A 513 -8.27 10.66 -9.68
CA ALA A 513 -7.77 11.83 -10.38
C ALA A 513 -7.62 13.02 -9.43
N SER A 514 -6.43 13.62 -9.40
CA SER A 514 -6.18 14.91 -8.77
C SER A 514 -6.60 16.02 -9.71
N ILE A 515 -7.45 16.94 -9.25
CA ILE A 515 -7.97 18.03 -10.07
C ILE A 515 -7.27 19.35 -9.75
N PHE A 516 -6.85 20.04 -10.81
CA PHE A 516 -6.29 21.37 -10.77
C PHE A 516 -7.09 22.29 -11.69
N TYR A 517 -7.53 23.44 -11.17
CA TYR A 517 -8.24 24.46 -11.94
C TYR A 517 -7.51 25.80 -11.76
N GLU A 518 -7.23 26.51 -12.85
CA GLU A 518 -6.45 27.78 -12.86
C GLU A 518 -5.11 27.64 -12.10
N GLY A 519 -4.45 26.49 -12.25
CA GLY A 519 -3.17 26.19 -11.59
C GLY A 519 -3.25 25.83 -10.11
N THR A 520 -4.45 25.84 -9.51
CA THR A 520 -4.67 25.52 -8.09
C THR A 520 -5.23 24.12 -7.92
N TYR A 521 -4.70 23.35 -6.95
CA TYR A 521 -5.27 22.06 -6.57
C TYR A 521 -6.61 22.26 -5.85
N ILE A 522 -7.67 21.66 -6.37
CA ILE A 522 -9.03 21.86 -5.84
C ILE A 522 -9.64 20.60 -5.21
N GLY A 523 -9.02 19.44 -5.43
CA GLY A 523 -9.43 18.19 -4.79
C GLY A 523 -9.12 16.95 -5.61
N LYS A 524 -9.77 15.86 -5.24
CA LYS A 524 -9.70 14.57 -5.93
C LYS A 524 -11.09 14.17 -6.40
N THR A 525 -11.14 13.44 -7.50
CA THR A 525 -12.34 12.77 -7.98
C THR A 525 -12.00 11.34 -8.38
N LEU A 526 -13.03 10.50 -8.53
CA LEU A 526 -12.89 9.18 -9.12
C LEU A 526 -13.26 9.25 -10.60
N LEU A 527 -12.41 8.72 -11.46
CA LEU A 527 -12.72 8.52 -12.87
C LEU A 527 -13.55 7.23 -13.00
N ASP A 528 -14.87 7.39 -13.10
CA ASP A 528 -15.81 6.27 -13.24
C ASP A 528 -16.18 6.07 -14.71
N LEU A 529 -15.74 4.94 -15.27
CA LEU A 529 -15.93 4.56 -16.67
C LEU A 529 -17.11 3.60 -16.87
N GLN A 530 -17.79 3.15 -15.80
CA GLN A 530 -18.85 2.13 -15.86
C GLN A 530 -20.26 2.70 -16.04
N SER A 531 -20.40 4.02 -16.17
CA SER A 531 -21.70 4.69 -16.16
C SER A 531 -22.59 4.40 -17.40
N GLY A 532 -22.10 3.61 -18.37
CA GLY A 532 -22.86 3.20 -19.57
C GLY A 532 -23.28 4.38 -20.46
N SER A 533 -22.67 5.54 -20.24
CA SER A 533 -22.94 6.80 -20.92
C SER A 533 -21.88 7.06 -21.97
N ASP A 534 -22.30 7.49 -23.15
CA ASP A 534 -21.43 7.94 -24.25
C ASP A 534 -20.64 9.22 -23.88
N THR A 535 -20.82 9.75 -22.67
CA THR A 535 -20.13 10.93 -22.17
C THR A 535 -19.60 10.69 -20.77
N LEU A 536 -18.28 10.86 -20.60
CA LEU A 536 -17.59 10.84 -19.33
C LEU A 536 -17.72 12.21 -18.65
N GLN A 537 -18.36 12.23 -17.50
CA GLN A 537 -18.57 13.43 -16.69
C GLN A 537 -17.53 13.47 -15.56
N ILE A 538 -16.72 14.52 -15.54
CA ILE A 538 -15.70 14.74 -14.50
C ILE A 538 -16.10 15.97 -13.69
N SER A 539 -16.33 15.79 -12.40
CA SER A 539 -16.53 16.91 -11.48
C SER A 539 -15.21 17.63 -11.23
N LEU A 540 -15.15 18.91 -11.57
CA LEU A 540 -14.04 19.82 -11.33
C LEU A 540 -14.27 20.64 -10.06
N GLY A 541 -15.01 20.12 -9.10
CA GLY A 541 -15.20 20.75 -7.80
C GLY A 541 -16.11 21.97 -7.78
N LYS A 542 -16.14 22.64 -6.63
CA LYS A 542 -17.05 23.75 -6.31
C LYS A 542 -16.46 25.09 -6.74
N ASP A 543 -17.28 25.93 -7.37
CA ASP A 543 -16.89 27.31 -7.68
C ASP A 543 -17.54 28.27 -6.69
N LYS A 544 -16.74 28.80 -5.77
CA LYS A 544 -17.21 29.73 -4.73
C LYS A 544 -17.66 31.09 -5.28
N GLN A 545 -17.36 31.41 -6.54
CA GLN A 545 -17.82 32.65 -7.18
C GLN A 545 -19.25 32.54 -7.73
N VAL A 546 -19.85 31.35 -7.70
CA VAL A 546 -21.26 31.14 -8.06
C VAL A 546 -22.03 30.76 -6.80
N ILE A 547 -22.78 31.72 -6.26
CA ILE A 547 -23.51 31.56 -5.00
C ILE A 547 -24.87 30.94 -5.30
N VAL A 548 -25.16 29.80 -4.66
CA VAL A 548 -26.41 29.07 -4.81
C VAL A 548 -27.09 28.97 -3.45
N ASN A 549 -28.34 29.38 -3.37
CA ASN A 549 -29.16 29.28 -2.16
C ASN A 549 -30.48 28.57 -2.43
N ARG A 550 -31.00 27.90 -1.40
CA ARG A 550 -32.33 27.30 -1.37
C ARG A 550 -32.99 27.64 -0.04
N ALA A 551 -34.04 28.44 -0.09
CA ALA A 551 -34.74 28.98 1.07
C ALA A 551 -36.22 28.56 1.07
N LEU A 552 -36.73 28.18 2.24
CA LEU A 552 -38.14 27.84 2.42
C LEU A 552 -38.98 29.12 2.41
N LEU A 553 -40.02 29.16 1.59
CA LEU A 553 -41.03 30.21 1.59
C LEU A 553 -42.05 29.90 2.69
N LYS A 554 -41.87 30.49 3.87
CA LYS A 554 -42.68 30.21 5.06
C LYS A 554 -44.17 30.47 4.85
N ASP A 555 -44.52 31.54 4.13
CA ASP A 555 -45.91 31.92 3.88
C ASP A 555 -46.66 30.92 2.95
N GLU A 556 -45.89 30.18 2.15
CA GLU A 556 -46.36 29.17 1.19
C GLU A 556 -46.27 27.74 1.76
N SER A 557 -45.66 27.59 2.93
CA SER A 557 -45.40 26.29 3.55
C SER A 557 -46.33 26.06 4.74
N LYS A 558 -47.47 25.41 4.48
CA LYS A 558 -48.57 25.26 5.45
C LYS A 558 -49.09 23.82 5.48
N LYS A 559 -49.44 23.36 6.68
CA LYS A 559 -50.16 22.10 6.90
C LYS A 559 -51.64 22.41 7.13
N HIS A 560 -52.50 21.88 6.27
CA HIS A 560 -53.94 22.04 6.37
C HIS A 560 -54.58 20.69 6.69
N PHE A 561 -55.44 20.67 7.71
CA PHE A 561 -56.16 19.48 8.15
C PHE A 561 -57.61 19.57 7.67
N MET A 562 -58.03 18.57 6.90
CA MET A 562 -59.44 18.34 6.57
C MET A 562 -59.97 17.15 7.39
N ALA A 563 -61.25 16.81 7.23
CA ALA A 563 -61.90 15.75 8.01
C ALA A 563 -61.18 14.39 7.87
N SER A 564 -60.87 13.97 6.64
CA SER A 564 -60.27 12.66 6.33
C SER A 564 -58.86 12.71 5.72
N LYS A 565 -58.40 13.88 5.24
CA LYS A 565 -57.11 14.07 4.57
C LYS A 565 -56.28 15.16 5.25
N THR A 566 -54.96 15.03 5.16
CA THR A 566 -53.99 16.07 5.52
C THR A 566 -53.32 16.56 4.24
N THR A 567 -53.22 17.88 4.06
CA THR A 567 -52.49 18.49 2.94
C THR A 567 -51.30 19.26 3.47
N PHE A 568 -50.13 19.02 2.89
CA PHE A 568 -48.89 19.67 3.21
C PHE A 568 -48.36 20.41 1.99
N SER A 569 -48.33 21.74 2.05
CA SER A 569 -47.80 22.59 0.98
C SER A 569 -46.37 23.01 1.31
N LYS A 570 -45.50 23.03 0.30
CA LYS A 570 -44.13 23.54 0.39
C LYS A 570 -43.88 24.51 -0.76
N GLY A 571 -43.24 25.63 -0.43
CA GLY A 571 -42.71 26.57 -1.39
C GLY A 571 -41.22 26.80 -1.14
N TRP A 572 -40.42 26.83 -2.20
CA TRP A 572 -38.98 27.07 -2.15
C TRP A 572 -38.61 28.17 -3.13
N GLU A 573 -37.73 29.07 -2.69
CA GLU A 573 -37.00 29.98 -3.57
C GLU A 573 -35.57 29.49 -3.70
N ILE A 574 -35.12 29.36 -4.94
CA ILE A 574 -33.75 29.01 -5.31
C ILE A 574 -33.13 30.25 -5.95
N SER A 575 -32.07 30.78 -5.34
CA SER A 575 -31.35 31.93 -5.88
C SER A 575 -29.95 31.52 -6.36
N ILE A 576 -29.57 32.00 -7.54
CA ILE A 576 -28.29 31.70 -8.18
C ILE A 576 -27.67 33.02 -8.62
N ARG A 577 -26.51 33.35 -8.05
CA ARG A 577 -25.76 34.56 -8.37
C ARG A 577 -24.40 34.21 -8.97
N ASN A 578 -24.11 34.79 -10.13
CA ASN A 578 -22.81 34.74 -10.76
C ASN A 578 -21.97 35.96 -10.35
N ASN A 579 -20.96 35.80 -9.50
CA ASN A 579 -20.03 36.89 -9.13
C ASN A 579 -18.80 36.96 -10.05
N LYS A 580 -18.71 36.11 -11.08
CA LYS A 580 -17.60 36.12 -12.04
C LYS A 580 -17.74 37.30 -13.00
N GLN A 581 -16.64 37.65 -13.66
CA GLN A 581 -16.57 38.68 -14.70
C GLN A 581 -16.99 38.17 -16.10
N VAL A 582 -17.34 36.89 -16.20
CA VAL A 582 -17.75 36.22 -17.45
C VAL A 582 -19.13 35.58 -17.28
N PRO A 583 -19.93 35.47 -18.36
CA PRO A 583 -21.21 34.77 -18.29
C PRO A 583 -21.00 33.27 -18.04
N ILE A 584 -21.95 32.63 -17.36
CA ILE A 584 -21.95 31.18 -17.13
C ILE A 584 -23.24 30.53 -17.59
N ASN A 585 -23.14 29.30 -18.09
CA ASN A 585 -24.28 28.42 -18.32
C ASN A 585 -24.36 27.42 -17.17
N ILE A 586 -25.47 27.42 -16.44
CA ILE A 586 -25.70 26.55 -15.28
C ILE A 586 -27.00 25.77 -15.40
N THR A 587 -26.95 24.47 -15.12
CA THR A 587 -28.14 23.63 -14.92
C THR A 587 -28.41 23.50 -13.43
N VAL A 588 -29.56 23.97 -13.00
CA VAL A 588 -30.01 23.86 -11.60
C VAL A 588 -31.06 22.76 -11.54
N GLN A 589 -30.92 21.82 -10.61
CA GLN A 589 -31.85 20.72 -10.41
C GLN A 589 -32.49 20.72 -9.02
N ASP A 590 -33.77 20.36 -9.00
CA ASP A 590 -34.53 19.99 -7.81
C ASP A 590 -35.51 18.87 -8.22
N GLN A 591 -36.45 18.49 -7.37
CA GLN A 591 -37.38 17.41 -7.68
C GLN A 591 -38.77 17.65 -7.09
N LEU A 592 -39.79 17.13 -7.77
CA LEU A 592 -41.12 16.95 -7.21
C LEU A 592 -41.20 15.61 -6.45
N PRO A 593 -42.07 15.51 -5.43
CA PRO A 593 -42.36 14.24 -4.78
C PRO A 593 -42.99 13.24 -5.77
N ILE A 594 -42.64 11.97 -5.63
CA ILE A 594 -43.30 10.86 -6.34
C ILE A 594 -44.31 10.22 -5.40
N LYS A 595 -45.56 10.04 -5.86
CA LYS A 595 -46.57 9.33 -5.09
C LYS A 595 -46.19 7.84 -4.97
N THR A 596 -46.27 7.29 -3.77
CA THR A 596 -45.94 5.87 -3.51
C THR A 596 -47.18 4.98 -3.37
N SER A 597 -48.36 5.59 -3.24
CA SER A 597 -49.65 4.89 -3.11
C SER A 597 -50.77 5.67 -3.80
N SER A 598 -51.86 4.97 -4.13
CA SER A 598 -53.00 5.53 -4.89
C SER A 598 -53.84 6.53 -4.09
N ASP A 599 -53.74 6.53 -2.76
CA ASP A 599 -54.42 7.44 -1.83
C ASP A 599 -53.62 8.74 -1.56
N MET A 600 -52.44 8.89 -2.19
CA MET A 600 -51.64 10.10 -2.17
C MET A 600 -51.78 10.88 -3.48
N GLU A 601 -51.87 12.20 -3.36
CA GLU A 601 -51.96 13.12 -4.48
C GLU A 601 -50.87 14.20 -4.36
N VAL A 602 -50.17 14.44 -5.46
CA VAL A 602 -49.25 15.58 -5.58
C VAL A 602 -49.91 16.60 -6.50
N THR A 603 -50.20 17.78 -5.98
CA THR A 603 -50.97 18.84 -6.65
C THR A 603 -50.30 20.20 -6.48
N LYS A 604 -50.89 21.27 -7.04
CA LYS A 604 -50.40 22.66 -6.94
C LYS A 604 -48.91 22.80 -7.30
N THR A 605 -48.47 22.06 -8.31
CA THR A 605 -47.07 22.07 -8.75
C THR A 605 -46.81 23.32 -9.59
N GLU A 606 -45.91 24.18 -9.13
CA GLU A 606 -45.45 25.38 -9.81
C GLU A 606 -43.92 25.37 -9.86
N TYR A 607 -43.35 25.41 -11.06
CA TYR A 607 -41.89 25.34 -11.25
C TYR A 607 -41.39 26.21 -12.42
N GLY A 608 -42.24 27.12 -12.92
CA GLY A 608 -41.91 28.04 -14.00
C GLY A 608 -41.52 27.33 -15.29
N ASP A 609 -40.36 27.67 -15.83
CA ASP A 609 -39.75 27.20 -17.08
C ASP A 609 -38.85 25.96 -16.92
N ALA A 610 -38.91 25.25 -15.78
CA ALA A 610 -38.14 24.02 -15.60
C ALA A 610 -38.62 22.92 -16.56
N LEU A 611 -37.66 22.14 -17.06
CA LEU A 611 -37.93 20.88 -17.75
C LEU A 611 -38.20 19.79 -16.71
N LEU A 612 -39.36 19.13 -16.80
CA LEU A 612 -39.75 18.03 -15.92
C LEU A 612 -39.50 16.68 -16.60
N ASP A 613 -38.72 15.83 -15.93
CA ASP A 613 -38.67 14.40 -16.23
C ASP A 613 -39.89 13.71 -15.60
N ASN A 614 -40.71 13.04 -16.42
CA ASN A 614 -41.95 12.44 -15.94
C ASN A 614 -41.76 11.15 -15.14
N ASP A 615 -40.63 10.47 -15.26
CA ASP A 615 -40.39 9.21 -14.57
C ASP A 615 -39.70 9.47 -13.24
N THR A 616 -38.66 10.30 -13.25
CA THR A 616 -37.86 10.62 -12.06
C THR A 616 -38.42 11.79 -11.25
N LYS A 617 -39.31 12.60 -11.85
CA LYS A 617 -39.83 13.86 -11.30
C LYS A 617 -38.74 14.90 -10.99
N ILE A 618 -37.57 14.78 -11.62
CA ILE A 618 -36.51 15.77 -11.56
C ILE A 618 -36.91 16.99 -12.40
N LEU A 619 -36.69 18.18 -11.83
CA LEU A 619 -36.86 19.47 -12.48
C LEU A 619 -35.48 20.01 -12.84
N SER A 620 -35.29 20.48 -14.08
CA SER A 620 -34.04 21.08 -14.55
C SER A 620 -34.26 22.47 -15.14
N TRP A 621 -33.68 23.50 -14.53
CA TRP A 621 -33.60 24.85 -15.09
C TRP A 621 -32.24 25.04 -15.78
N LYS A 622 -32.25 25.35 -17.08
CA LYS A 622 -31.03 25.73 -17.82
C LYS A 622 -30.95 27.25 -17.87
N LEU A 623 -29.97 27.83 -17.19
CA LEU A 623 -29.82 29.27 -17.05
C LEU A 623 -28.55 29.76 -17.73
N ASN A 624 -28.66 30.85 -18.46
CA ASN A 624 -27.52 31.68 -18.84
C ASN A 624 -27.49 32.89 -17.89
N LEU A 625 -26.42 33.00 -17.10
CA LEU A 625 -26.24 34.05 -16.10
C LEU A 625 -25.10 34.99 -16.53
N PRO A 626 -25.42 36.23 -16.95
CA PRO A 626 -24.41 37.25 -17.21
C PRO A 626 -23.53 37.55 -15.97
N PRO A 627 -22.36 38.20 -16.17
CA PRO A 627 -21.49 38.63 -15.07
C PRO A 627 -22.23 39.46 -14.02
N ALA A 628 -21.92 39.25 -12.74
CA ALA A 628 -22.47 40.00 -11.59
C ALA A 628 -24.01 40.02 -11.49
N THR A 629 -24.71 39.03 -12.06
CA THR A 629 -26.18 38.95 -12.02
C THR A 629 -26.69 37.85 -11.10
N GLU A 630 -27.95 37.98 -10.68
CA GLU A 630 -28.68 36.97 -9.90
C GLU A 630 -30.01 36.63 -10.58
N GLN A 631 -30.35 35.34 -10.61
CA GLN A 631 -31.68 34.87 -10.99
C GLN A 631 -32.30 34.05 -9.86
N LYS A 632 -33.62 34.09 -9.78
CA LYS A 632 -34.41 33.35 -8.80
C LYS A 632 -35.39 32.44 -9.51
N LYS A 633 -35.51 31.21 -9.01
CA LYS A 633 -36.52 30.23 -9.43
C LYS A 633 -37.35 29.83 -8.23
N GLN A 634 -38.62 29.49 -8.47
CA GLN A 634 -39.52 29.03 -7.42
C GLN A 634 -39.99 27.61 -7.73
N LEU A 635 -40.15 26.84 -6.66
CA LEU A 635 -40.72 25.50 -6.68
C LEU A 635 -41.80 25.43 -5.61
N LYS A 636 -43.05 25.21 -6.02
CA LYS A 636 -44.18 24.97 -5.11
C LYS A 636 -44.84 23.63 -5.43
N TYR A 637 -45.28 22.93 -4.41
CA TYR A 637 -46.10 21.73 -4.53
C TYR A 637 -46.89 21.47 -3.25
N ALA A 638 -47.97 20.71 -3.38
CA ALA A 638 -48.77 20.23 -2.25
C ALA A 638 -48.89 18.70 -2.31
N ILE A 639 -48.69 18.05 -1.17
CA ILE A 639 -48.90 16.61 -0.99
C ILE A 639 -50.14 16.42 -0.14
N THR A 640 -51.12 15.70 -0.64
CA THR A 640 -52.34 15.33 0.08
C THR A 640 -52.34 13.83 0.36
N TYR A 641 -52.61 13.44 1.61
CA TYR A 641 -52.55 12.06 2.08
C TYR A 641 -53.56 11.80 3.21
N PRO A 642 -53.88 10.54 3.56
CA PRO A 642 -54.84 10.22 4.62
C PRO A 642 -54.43 10.78 5.98
N LYS A 643 -55.41 11.25 6.76
CA LYS A 643 -55.17 11.76 8.11
C LYS A 643 -54.65 10.65 9.03
N GLY A 644 -53.59 10.94 9.79
CA GLY A 644 -52.96 9.97 10.70
C GLY A 644 -51.85 9.13 10.06
N ALA A 645 -51.67 9.17 8.74
CA ALA A 645 -50.53 8.53 8.10
C ALA A 645 -49.20 9.25 8.41
N ILE A 646 -48.16 8.47 8.65
CA ILE A 646 -46.78 8.96 8.82
C ILE A 646 -46.12 8.94 7.44
N VAL A 647 -45.82 10.12 6.90
CA VAL A 647 -45.23 10.27 5.56
C VAL A 647 -43.91 11.02 5.67
N ASN A 648 -42.92 10.63 4.87
CA ASN A 648 -41.66 11.36 4.73
C ASN A 648 -41.86 12.54 3.76
N ALA A 649 -42.63 13.54 4.19
CA ALA A 649 -42.93 14.75 3.42
C ALA A 649 -41.97 15.93 3.76
N GLU A 650 -41.06 15.74 4.71
CA GLU A 650 -40.17 16.77 5.27
C GLU A 650 -38.78 16.80 4.64
#